data_AF-A0A3E2NKC9-F1
#
_entry.id   AF-A0A3E2NKC9-F1
#
_cell.length_a   1.000
_cell.length_b   1.000
_cell.length_c   1.000
_cell.angle_alpha   90.00
_cell.angle_beta   90.00
_cell.angle_gamma   90.00
#
_symmetry.space_group_name_H-M   'P 1'
#
loop_
_entity.id
_entity.type
_entity.pdbx_description
1 polymer ?
#
loop_
_entity_poly.entity_id
_entity_poly.type
_entity_poly.pdbx_seq_one_letter_code
_entity_poly.pdbx_strand_id
1 'polypeptide(L)'
;MKVDIRVALVGNPNTGKSTLFNALTGLNQKIGNFPGVTVDKKVGFSQLPDGRKAEIVDLPGTYSLYPKSRDESIVFSVLADKDSELTPDMVVIILDATNLKRNLLLYTQVADLKIPVIIALNMMDMAKKANIQIDINLLSARLGVPVVPVSARKSEGIDELKKAISYVSKFALQVDTIDVRALAPALIDDIAEEINTDNPYFALQLAHQHETLKFLKPQQSDRIEELEKKHNFHSQKAQATETIARYNYINDVLYDTVKTPETAHEESISNKIDRVLTHKVFGFLIFIGVLLFMFQSIFAWSAYPMSLIEDLFVWLEGILRNVLPAGPVADLLIDGVVAGLSGVLVFIPQIAILFAFISILEDTGYMARVTFMMDKIMRKVGLNGKSVVPLIGGFACAVPSIMSTRTIENWKDRMITIMVTPLITCSARLPVYVLLISLVVPNRNIWWLFNLQGLALTGMYLLSLVSAIVVAFVMKYILKARERGYFIMELPVYRMPRWNNVLLSMYDRAKTFVLEAGKVIIAVSVILWVLSSYGPGDRFQKIEQKYSAPKYTGNVKPDELNRIISSEKLENSYAGVLGHAIEPAIKPLGFDWKIGISLITSFAAREVFVGTMATIYSVEGDADRIDSVQDKMRNARNPQTGKPVFTMAVAFSLMMFYAFAMQCASTVAVVYRETKNWRWPAAQFLYMTVLAYGAAFLVYTLLK
;
A
#
# COMPACT_ATOMS: atom_id res chain seq x y z
N MET A 1 21.83 17.67 26.33
CA MET A 1 20.75 18.13 27.24
C MET A 1 20.39 16.96 28.13
N LYS A 2 20.48 17.12 29.45
CA LYS A 2 20.21 16.03 30.42
C LYS A 2 18.70 15.77 30.47
N VAL A 3 18.29 14.50 30.45
CA VAL A 3 16.90 14.05 30.61
C VAL A 3 16.68 13.81 32.10
N ASP A 4 15.62 14.38 32.68
CA ASP A 4 15.35 14.28 34.12
C ASP A 4 14.41 13.13 34.47
N ILE A 5 13.55 12.73 33.54
CA ILE A 5 12.63 11.60 33.68
C ILE A 5 12.28 11.01 32.29
N ARG A 6 12.25 9.68 32.18
CA ARG A 6 11.83 8.95 30.98
C ARG A 6 10.44 8.34 31.19
N VAL A 7 9.53 8.64 30.28
CA VAL A 7 8.15 8.19 30.32
C VAL A 7 7.86 7.34 29.09
N ALA A 8 7.47 6.08 29.28
CA ALA A 8 6.96 5.25 28.20
C ALA A 8 5.44 5.44 28.03
N LEU A 9 4.99 5.74 26.80
CA LEU A 9 3.57 5.68 26.46
C LEU A 9 3.22 4.28 25.98
N VAL A 10 2.32 3.63 26.71
CA VAL A 10 1.82 2.28 26.41
C VAL A 10 0.31 2.33 26.22
N GLY A 11 -0.24 1.52 25.33
CA GLY A 11 -1.68 1.41 25.16
C GLY A 11 -2.06 0.56 23.97
N ASN A 12 -3.34 0.18 23.92
CA ASN A 12 -3.87 -0.57 22.79
C ASN A 12 -3.79 0.25 21.49
N PRO A 13 -3.77 -0.41 20.31
CA PRO A 13 -3.99 0.28 19.05
C PRO A 13 -5.29 1.08 19.07
N ASN A 14 -5.30 2.24 18.40
CA ASN A 14 -6.47 3.13 18.26
C ASN A 14 -7.00 3.80 19.55
N THR A 15 -6.33 3.71 20.69
CA THR A 15 -6.75 4.41 21.93
C THR A 15 -6.46 5.91 21.94
N GLY A 16 -5.97 6.46 20.84
CA GLY A 16 -5.52 7.86 20.74
C GLY A 16 -4.09 8.11 21.25
N LYS A 17 -3.27 7.06 21.41
CA LYS A 17 -1.87 7.15 21.84
C LYS A 17 -1.03 8.17 21.07
N SER A 18 -1.02 8.09 19.73
CA SER A 18 -0.25 9.06 18.92
C SER A 18 -0.80 10.48 19.01
N THR A 19 -2.11 10.64 19.21
CA THR A 19 -2.72 11.96 19.45
C THR A 19 -2.26 12.53 20.79
N LEU A 20 -2.23 11.70 21.85
CA LEU A 20 -1.76 12.10 23.17
C LEU A 20 -0.26 12.42 23.17
N PHE A 21 0.55 11.60 22.48
CA PHE A 21 1.98 11.84 22.28
C PHE A 21 2.22 13.24 21.67
N ASN A 22 1.49 13.56 20.59
CA ASN A 22 1.59 14.86 19.95
C ASN A 22 1.16 16.01 20.87
N ALA A 23 0.10 15.83 21.65
CA ALA A 23 -0.39 16.82 22.60
C ALA A 23 0.61 17.08 23.75
N LEU A 24 1.35 16.05 24.19
CA LEU A 24 2.36 16.17 25.23
C LEU A 24 3.65 16.83 24.73
N THR A 25 4.12 16.47 23.54
CA THR A 25 5.46 16.87 23.05
C THR A 25 5.46 18.08 22.11
N GLY A 26 4.32 18.41 21.50
CA GLY A 26 4.24 19.41 20.43
C GLY A 26 5.18 19.09 19.26
N LEU A 27 5.87 20.11 18.73
CA LEU A 27 6.82 19.99 17.61
C LEU A 27 8.19 19.39 18.00
N ASN A 28 8.44 19.12 19.29
CA ASN A 28 9.75 18.67 19.79
C ASN A 28 9.90 17.14 19.69
N GLN A 29 9.77 16.59 18.48
CA GLN A 29 9.81 15.15 18.22
C GLN A 29 11.00 14.75 17.35
N LYS A 30 11.51 13.55 17.58
CA LYS A 30 12.52 12.88 16.76
C LYS A 30 12.02 11.49 16.38
N ILE A 31 12.22 11.13 15.11
CA ILE A 31 11.90 9.80 14.59
C ILE A 31 13.21 9.08 14.32
N GLY A 32 13.38 7.91 14.94
CA GLY A 32 14.50 6.99 14.73
C GLY A 32 13.99 5.55 14.62
N ASN A 33 14.86 4.57 14.84
CA ASN A 33 14.47 3.16 14.94
C ASN A 33 14.83 2.60 16.32
N PHE A 34 14.10 1.58 16.77
CA PHE A 34 14.52 0.79 17.94
C PHE A 34 15.79 -0.04 17.59
N PRO A 35 16.70 -0.28 18.55
CA PRO A 35 17.93 -1.02 18.29
C PRO A 35 17.68 -2.41 17.67
N GLY A 36 18.33 -2.68 16.53
CA GLY A 36 18.30 -4.00 15.90
C GLY A 36 16.96 -4.43 15.29
N VAL A 37 16.01 -3.52 15.09
CA VAL A 37 14.71 -3.77 14.44
C VAL A 37 14.31 -2.62 13.52
N THR A 38 13.42 -2.88 12.56
CA THR A 38 12.97 -1.89 11.55
C THR A 38 11.76 -1.07 12.00
N VAL A 39 11.46 -1.04 13.29
CA VAL A 39 10.26 -0.39 13.85
C VAL A 39 10.60 1.04 14.23
N ASP A 40 9.75 1.96 13.78
CA ASP A 40 9.90 3.39 14.02
C ASP A 40 9.81 3.68 15.53
N LYS A 41 10.83 4.36 16.05
CA LYS A 41 10.92 4.86 17.42
C LYS A 41 10.61 6.35 17.40
N LYS A 42 9.50 6.76 18.02
CA LYS A 42 9.18 8.18 18.20
C LYS A 42 9.53 8.60 19.62
N VAL A 43 10.37 9.61 19.73
CA VAL A 43 10.76 10.22 21.00
C VAL A 43 10.42 11.69 20.93
N GLY A 44 9.83 12.24 21.98
CA GLY A 44 9.61 13.67 22.09
C GLY A 44 9.91 14.16 23.49
N PHE A 45 10.02 15.47 23.63
CA PHE A 45 10.33 16.09 24.91
C PHE A 45 9.17 16.96 25.38
N SER A 46 8.80 16.82 26.65
CA SER A 46 7.82 17.67 27.32
C SER A 46 8.46 18.37 28.51
N GLN A 47 8.11 19.64 28.69
CA GLN A 47 8.44 20.37 29.92
C GLN A 47 7.35 20.09 30.96
N LEU A 48 7.76 19.71 32.16
CA LEU A 48 6.86 19.44 33.28
C LEU A 48 6.63 20.72 34.10
N PRO A 49 5.50 20.81 34.85
CA PRO A 49 5.17 22.00 35.64
C PRO A 49 6.18 22.30 36.77
N ASP A 50 6.93 21.29 37.22
CA ASP A 50 7.97 21.39 38.23
C ASP A 50 9.35 21.81 37.65
N GLY A 51 9.41 22.13 36.36
CA GLY A 51 10.63 22.57 35.67
C GLY A 51 11.49 21.44 35.10
N ARG A 52 11.22 20.16 35.43
CA ARG A 52 11.94 19.01 34.87
C ARG A 52 11.60 18.80 33.39
N LYS A 53 12.54 18.20 32.66
CA LYS A 53 12.34 17.79 31.27
C LYS A 53 12.07 16.29 31.17
N ALA A 54 10.87 15.94 30.72
CA ALA A 54 10.48 14.57 30.44
C ALA A 54 10.83 14.17 29.00
N GLU A 55 11.48 13.02 28.84
CA GLU A 55 11.61 12.33 27.56
C GLU A 55 10.47 11.32 27.44
N ILE A 56 9.60 11.53 26.45
CA ILE A 56 8.44 10.70 26.20
C ILE A 56 8.76 9.78 25.03
N VAL A 57 8.70 8.47 25.27
CA VAL A 57 8.93 7.43 24.27
C VAL A 57 7.60 6.80 23.89
N ASP A 58 7.21 6.89 22.63
CA ASP A 58 6.01 6.24 22.11
C ASP A 58 6.32 4.77 21.78
N LEU A 59 5.82 3.83 22.59
CA LEU A 59 5.96 2.40 22.30
C LEU A 59 4.89 1.95 21.30
N PRO A 60 5.14 0.93 20.46
CA PRO A 60 4.12 0.39 19.56
C PRO A 60 2.82 0.01 20.30
N GLY A 61 1.67 0.19 19.65
CA GLY A 61 0.40 -0.21 20.25
C GLY A 61 0.33 -1.72 20.37
N THR A 62 -0.02 -2.24 21.55
CA THR A 62 -0.15 -3.68 21.79
C THR A 62 -1.41 -3.99 22.60
N TYR A 63 -2.01 -5.17 22.42
CA TYR A 63 -3.16 -5.60 23.20
C TYR A 63 -2.79 -6.36 24.48
N SER A 64 -1.58 -6.91 24.54
CA SER A 64 -1.04 -7.66 25.67
C SER A 64 0.48 -7.61 25.66
N LEU A 65 1.13 -7.97 26.77
CA LEU A 65 2.58 -8.18 26.79
C LEU A 65 3.01 -9.48 26.09
N TYR A 66 2.06 -10.30 25.63
CA TYR A 66 2.30 -11.43 24.73
C TYR A 66 2.33 -10.96 23.27
N PRO A 67 3.51 -10.83 22.65
CA PRO A 67 3.62 -10.25 21.33
C PRO A 67 3.12 -11.19 20.25
N LYS A 68 2.32 -10.67 19.31
CA LYS A 68 1.90 -11.36 18.08
C LYS A 68 2.63 -10.86 16.85
N SER A 69 3.36 -9.75 16.99
CA SER A 69 4.18 -9.14 15.94
C SER A 69 5.53 -8.70 16.49
N ARG A 70 6.49 -8.45 15.60
CA ARG A 70 7.79 -7.88 15.98
C ARG A 70 7.64 -6.51 16.64
N ASP A 71 6.66 -5.71 16.20
CA ASP A 71 6.40 -4.39 16.76
C ASP A 71 5.90 -4.51 18.21
N GLU A 72 5.01 -5.46 18.49
CA GLU A 72 4.54 -5.71 19.87
C GLU A 72 5.65 -6.27 20.77
N SER A 73 6.58 -7.08 20.22
CA SER A 73 7.71 -7.63 21.01
C SER A 73 8.62 -6.56 21.60
N ILE A 74 8.66 -5.39 20.96
CA ILE A 74 9.44 -4.25 21.45
C ILE A 74 8.88 -3.74 22.77
N VAL A 75 7.56 -3.74 22.96
CA VAL A 75 6.92 -3.18 24.15
C VAL A 75 7.42 -3.89 25.40
N PHE A 76 7.32 -5.22 25.44
CA PHE A 76 7.85 -5.97 26.59
C PHE A 76 9.37 -5.83 26.68
N SER A 77 10.12 -5.92 25.59
CA SER A 77 11.59 -5.79 25.63
C SER A 77 12.07 -4.47 26.25
N VAL A 78 11.41 -3.34 25.96
CA VAL A 78 11.77 -2.02 26.50
C VAL A 78 11.36 -1.88 27.97
N LEU A 79 10.24 -2.48 28.37
CA LEU A 79 9.80 -2.48 29.77
C LEU A 79 10.62 -3.47 30.63
N ALA A 80 11.18 -4.51 30.02
CA ALA A 80 11.91 -5.60 30.67
C ALA A 80 13.41 -5.32 30.84
N ASP A 81 14.03 -4.67 29.85
CA ASP A 81 15.48 -4.44 29.81
C ASP A 81 15.87 -3.28 30.74
N LYS A 82 16.23 -3.61 31.99
CA LYS A 82 16.57 -2.61 33.03
C LYS A 82 17.86 -1.85 32.71
N ASP A 83 18.79 -2.46 31.98
CA ASP A 83 20.10 -1.88 31.67
C ASP A 83 20.10 -1.01 30.40
N SER A 84 18.95 -0.91 29.74
CA SER A 84 18.80 -0.14 28.51
C SER A 84 18.87 1.38 28.72
N GLU A 85 19.36 2.11 27.72
CA GLU A 85 19.14 3.56 27.63
C GLU A 85 17.65 3.91 27.44
N LEU A 86 16.80 2.93 27.15
CA LEU A 86 15.36 3.10 26.91
C LEU A 86 14.49 2.72 28.10
N THR A 87 15.08 2.25 29.20
CA THR A 87 14.34 1.89 30.41
C THR A 87 13.55 3.09 30.90
N PRO A 88 12.22 2.97 31.03
CA PRO A 88 11.39 4.06 31.54
C PRO A 88 11.45 4.14 33.06
N ASP A 89 11.48 5.36 33.59
CA ASP A 89 11.28 5.61 35.02
C ASP A 89 9.82 5.39 35.42
N MET A 90 8.89 5.57 34.47
CA MET A 90 7.47 5.33 34.65
C MET A 90 6.74 5.07 33.33
N VAL A 91 5.53 4.51 33.42
CA VAL A 91 4.64 4.27 32.28
C VAL A 91 3.40 5.16 32.39
N VAL A 92 3.06 5.84 31.32
CA VAL A 92 1.70 6.40 31.13
C VAL A 92 0.95 5.44 30.22
N ILE A 93 -0.01 4.73 30.80
CA ILE A 93 -0.84 3.79 30.06
C ILE A 93 -2.14 4.44 29.62
N ILE A 94 -2.47 4.27 28.34
CA ILE A 94 -3.59 4.96 27.70
C ILE A 94 -4.71 3.96 27.51
N LEU A 95 -5.82 4.21 28.19
CA LEU A 95 -7.01 3.36 28.13
C LEU A 95 -8.14 4.11 27.44
N ASP A 96 -8.86 3.45 26.53
CA ASP A 96 -10.08 4.00 25.93
C ASP A 96 -11.27 3.84 26.89
N ALA A 97 -11.84 4.97 27.31
CA ALA A 97 -13.00 5.03 28.21
C ALA A 97 -14.24 4.32 27.65
N THR A 98 -14.37 4.16 26.34
CA THR A 98 -15.49 3.46 25.70
C THR A 98 -15.34 1.93 25.72
N ASN A 99 -14.12 1.41 25.96
CA ASN A 99 -13.82 -0.02 25.92
C ASN A 99 -12.85 -0.42 27.06
N LEU A 100 -13.17 0.00 28.29
CA LEU A 100 -12.30 -0.19 29.46
C LEU A 100 -11.92 -1.65 29.72
N LYS A 101 -12.89 -2.58 29.67
CA LYS A 101 -12.66 -4.01 29.94
C LYS A 101 -11.51 -4.61 29.15
N ARG A 102 -11.41 -4.25 27.87
CA ARG A 102 -10.35 -4.76 27.01
C ARG A 102 -9.01 -4.07 27.24
N ASN A 103 -9.03 -2.76 27.48
CA ASN A 103 -7.82 -1.97 27.71
C ASN A 103 -7.17 -2.32 29.06
N LEU A 104 -7.97 -2.64 30.07
CA LEU A 104 -7.48 -2.99 31.40
C LEU A 104 -6.66 -4.29 31.40
N LEU A 105 -6.83 -5.20 30.43
CA LEU A 105 -5.97 -6.39 30.33
C LEU A 105 -4.50 -6.00 30.21
N LEU A 106 -4.16 -5.12 29.28
CA LEU A 106 -2.79 -4.62 29.11
C LEU A 106 -2.31 -3.89 30.36
N TYR A 107 -3.18 -3.10 30.99
CA TYR A 107 -2.85 -2.42 32.24
C TYR A 107 -2.46 -3.40 33.35
N THR A 108 -3.25 -4.43 33.60
CA THR A 108 -2.95 -5.40 34.66
C THR A 108 -1.59 -6.07 34.45
N GLN A 109 -1.23 -6.36 33.21
CA GLN A 109 0.08 -6.93 32.86
C GLN A 109 1.24 -5.95 33.08
N VAL A 110 1.09 -4.70 32.64
CA VAL A 110 2.12 -3.66 32.85
C VAL A 110 2.26 -3.32 34.34
N ALA A 111 1.15 -3.27 35.08
CA ALA A 111 1.15 -3.00 36.51
C ALA A 111 1.93 -4.08 37.29
N ASP A 112 1.76 -5.35 36.94
CA ASP A 112 2.46 -6.46 37.58
C ASP A 112 3.97 -6.48 37.29
N LEU A 113 4.48 -5.71 36.32
CA LEU A 113 5.92 -5.48 36.16
C LEU A 113 6.52 -4.57 37.25
N LYS A 114 5.69 -3.98 38.11
CA LYS A 114 6.10 -3.12 39.23
C LYS A 114 6.89 -1.88 38.80
N ILE A 115 6.62 -1.38 37.59
CA ILE A 115 7.05 -0.05 37.11
C ILE A 115 5.99 0.96 37.55
N PRO A 116 6.33 2.17 38.03
CA PRO A 116 5.33 3.19 38.36
C PRO A 116 4.40 3.51 37.17
N VAL A 117 3.08 3.49 37.37
CA VAL A 117 2.08 3.69 36.31
C VAL A 117 1.14 4.85 36.61
N ILE A 118 0.83 5.65 35.57
CA ILE A 118 -0.34 6.54 35.52
C ILE A 118 -1.29 6.08 34.42
N ILE A 119 -2.59 6.08 34.69
CA ILE A 119 -3.61 5.85 33.67
C ILE A 119 -4.05 7.19 33.06
N ALA A 120 -3.85 7.34 31.76
CA ALA A 120 -4.51 8.36 30.95
C ALA A 120 -5.80 7.76 30.35
N LEU A 121 -6.93 8.04 30.99
CA LEU A 121 -8.24 7.57 30.56
C LEU A 121 -8.76 8.45 29.42
N ASN A 122 -8.50 8.04 28.19
CA ASN A 122 -8.75 8.83 26.98
C ASN A 122 -10.15 8.59 26.40
N MET A 123 -10.55 9.42 25.43
CA MET A 123 -11.86 9.38 24.75
C MET A 123 -13.06 9.66 25.69
N MET A 124 -12.84 10.44 26.76
CA MET A 124 -13.91 10.81 27.69
C MET A 124 -15.07 11.57 27.01
N ASP A 125 -14.81 12.28 25.91
CA ASP A 125 -15.85 12.93 25.11
C ASP A 125 -16.76 11.93 24.38
N MET A 126 -16.21 10.79 23.96
CA MET A 126 -17.00 9.70 23.36
C MET A 126 -17.76 8.91 24.43
N ALA A 127 -17.12 8.62 25.57
CA ALA A 127 -17.78 7.97 26.69
C ALA A 127 -19.00 8.76 27.18
N LYS A 128 -18.87 10.10 27.30
CA LYS A 128 -19.99 11.00 27.61
C LYS A 128 -21.11 10.92 26.57
N LYS A 129 -20.79 10.89 25.27
CA LYS A 129 -21.80 10.73 24.19
C LYS A 129 -22.50 9.38 24.20
N ALA A 130 -21.78 8.33 24.62
CA ALA A 130 -22.31 6.98 24.78
C ALA A 130 -23.04 6.77 26.12
N ASN A 131 -23.20 7.84 26.93
CA ASN A 131 -23.77 7.79 28.28
C ASN A 131 -23.08 6.79 29.22
N ILE A 132 -21.79 6.52 29.00
CA ILE A 132 -20.97 5.68 29.89
C ILE A 132 -20.53 6.54 31.08
N GLN A 133 -20.95 6.15 32.28
CA GLN A 133 -20.55 6.82 33.52
C GLN A 133 -19.41 6.03 34.17
N ILE A 134 -18.29 6.70 34.42
CA ILE A 134 -17.09 6.10 35.02
C ILE A 134 -16.77 6.87 36.30
N ASP A 135 -16.74 6.18 37.43
CA ASP A 135 -16.26 6.75 38.70
C ASP A 135 -14.73 6.69 38.73
N ILE A 136 -14.11 7.83 38.41
CA ILE A 136 -12.65 7.95 38.29
C ILE A 136 -11.96 7.77 39.65
N ASN A 137 -12.57 8.27 40.73
CA ASN A 137 -11.99 8.21 42.06
C ASN A 137 -12.01 6.77 42.58
N LEU A 138 -13.15 6.08 42.42
CA LEU A 138 -13.27 4.68 42.81
C LEU A 138 -12.36 3.78 41.96
N LEU A 139 -12.26 4.03 40.65
CA LEU A 139 -11.36 3.31 39.76
C LEU A 139 -9.89 3.52 40.17
N SER A 140 -9.49 4.76 40.48
CA SER A 140 -8.15 5.08 40.97
C SER A 140 -7.83 4.37 42.28
N ALA A 141 -8.79 4.33 43.22
CA ALA A 141 -8.62 3.67 44.51
C ALA A 141 -8.51 2.14 44.38
N ARG A 142 -9.35 1.51 43.56
CA ARG A 142 -9.33 0.05 43.31
C ARG A 142 -8.03 -0.40 42.64
N LEU A 143 -7.50 0.42 41.72
CA LEU A 143 -6.28 0.10 40.98
C LEU A 143 -4.99 0.51 41.71
N GLY A 144 -5.08 1.42 42.70
CA GLY A 144 -3.92 1.95 43.42
C GLY A 144 -3.04 2.88 42.58
N VAL A 145 -3.55 3.37 41.44
CA VAL A 145 -2.79 4.24 40.52
C VAL A 145 -3.58 5.51 40.20
N PRO A 146 -2.91 6.65 39.93
CA PRO A 146 -3.59 7.86 39.48
C PRO A 146 -4.29 7.63 38.13
N VAL A 147 -5.56 7.98 38.06
CA VAL A 147 -6.37 7.94 36.83
C VAL A 147 -6.71 9.38 36.43
N VAL A 148 -6.20 9.81 35.28
CA VAL A 148 -6.44 11.15 34.75
C VAL A 148 -7.39 11.05 33.55
N PRO A 149 -8.58 11.68 33.59
CA PRO A 149 -9.48 11.74 32.44
C PRO A 149 -8.93 12.70 31.38
N VAL A 150 -8.88 12.25 30.12
CA VAL A 150 -8.30 13.01 29.01
C VAL A 150 -9.21 12.93 27.77
N SER A 151 -9.25 14.01 26.99
CA SER A 151 -9.67 13.97 25.59
C SER A 151 -8.56 14.53 24.73
N ALA A 152 -7.65 13.66 24.27
CA ALA A 152 -6.45 14.08 23.54
C ALA A 152 -6.77 14.85 22.25
N ARG A 153 -7.92 14.56 21.63
CA ARG A 153 -8.38 15.26 20.42
C ARG A 153 -8.84 16.70 20.69
N LYS A 154 -9.36 16.97 21.89
CA LYS A 154 -9.80 18.29 22.32
C LYS A 154 -8.76 19.03 23.17
N SER A 155 -7.61 18.38 23.43
CA SER A 155 -6.58 18.87 24.35
C SER A 155 -7.07 19.11 25.78
N GLU A 156 -8.12 18.41 26.22
CA GLU A 156 -8.65 18.47 27.59
C GLU A 156 -7.93 17.44 28.48
N GLY A 157 -7.54 17.79 29.70
CA GLY A 157 -6.90 16.86 30.65
C GLY A 157 -5.37 16.71 30.54
N ILE A 158 -4.75 17.42 29.59
CA ILE A 158 -3.31 17.28 29.28
C ILE A 158 -2.43 17.91 30.37
N ASP A 159 -2.82 19.06 30.90
CA ASP A 159 -2.06 19.75 31.93
C ASP A 159 -2.17 19.02 33.28
N GLU A 160 -3.33 18.45 33.58
CA GLU A 160 -3.53 17.55 34.71
C GLU A 160 -2.66 16.30 34.60
N LEU A 161 -2.55 15.72 33.40
CA LEU A 161 -1.67 14.57 33.16
C LEU A 161 -0.20 14.95 33.37
N LYS A 162 0.26 16.12 32.87
CA LYS A 162 1.62 16.62 33.10
C LYS A 162 1.90 16.85 34.59
N LYS A 163 0.93 17.38 35.34
CA LYS A 163 1.02 17.51 36.80
C LYS A 163 1.15 16.13 37.46
N ALA A 164 0.31 15.17 37.07
CA ALA A 164 0.38 13.83 37.63
C ALA A 164 1.75 13.17 37.37
N ILE A 165 2.32 13.32 36.16
CA ILE A 165 3.67 12.85 35.83
C ILE A 165 4.74 13.49 36.74
N SER A 166 4.61 14.79 37.06
CA SER A 166 5.56 15.47 37.96
C SER A 166 5.54 14.95 39.40
N TYR A 167 4.42 14.41 39.88
CA TYR A 167 4.26 13.95 41.27
C TYR A 167 4.41 12.44 41.44
N VAL A 168 4.84 11.71 40.41
CA VAL A 168 4.94 10.25 40.47
C VAL A 168 5.96 9.79 41.51
N SER A 169 5.50 8.87 42.35
CA SER A 169 6.34 8.15 43.30
C SER A 169 7.40 7.33 42.57
N LYS A 170 8.60 7.23 43.14
CA LYS A 170 9.62 6.28 42.69
C LYS A 170 9.20 4.82 42.93
N PHE A 171 8.24 4.58 43.81
CA PHE A 171 7.72 3.25 44.13
C PHE A 171 6.42 2.99 43.38
N ALA A 172 6.28 1.76 42.87
CA ALA A 172 5.04 1.25 42.30
C ALA A 172 3.93 1.17 43.36
N LEU A 173 2.82 1.87 43.14
CA LEU A 173 1.67 1.92 44.05
C LEU A 173 0.51 1.00 43.63
N GLN A 174 0.61 0.39 42.44
CA GLN A 174 -0.42 -0.49 41.92
C GLN A 174 -0.72 -1.69 42.82
N VAL A 175 -2.02 -2.01 42.94
CA VAL A 175 -2.52 -3.19 43.64
C VAL A 175 -2.20 -4.45 42.84
N ASP A 176 -1.82 -5.53 43.52
CA ASP A 176 -1.62 -6.84 42.89
C ASP A 176 -2.93 -7.34 42.29
N THR A 177 -2.88 -7.70 41.00
CA THR A 177 -4.10 -8.01 40.24
C THR A 177 -4.50 -9.48 40.36
N ILE A 178 -3.54 -10.39 40.22
CA ILE A 178 -3.72 -11.84 40.34
C ILE A 178 -2.52 -12.47 41.07
N ASP A 179 -2.72 -13.64 41.66
CA ASP A 179 -1.60 -14.45 42.16
C ASP A 179 -0.90 -15.14 40.99
N VAL A 180 0.16 -14.49 40.49
CA VAL A 180 0.96 -15.01 39.38
C VAL A 180 1.75 -16.25 39.78
N ARG A 181 2.20 -16.35 41.04
CA ARG A 181 2.98 -17.50 41.52
C ARG A 181 2.16 -18.78 41.46
N ALA A 182 0.85 -18.71 41.71
CA ALA A 182 -0.04 -19.85 41.59
C ALA A 182 -0.10 -20.48 40.18
N LEU A 183 0.30 -19.76 39.12
CA LEU A 183 0.27 -20.26 37.75
C LEU A 183 1.39 -21.28 37.46
N ALA A 184 2.59 -21.07 38.04
CA ALA A 184 3.76 -21.92 37.83
C ALA A 184 4.78 -21.74 38.97
N PRO A 185 4.46 -22.13 40.22
CA PRO A 185 5.19 -21.70 41.41
C PRO A 185 6.67 -22.11 41.39
N ALA A 186 6.96 -23.40 41.22
CA ALA A 186 8.33 -23.90 41.24
C ALA A 186 9.19 -23.40 40.06
N LEU A 187 8.58 -23.14 38.90
CA LEU A 187 9.28 -22.57 37.74
C LEU A 187 9.62 -21.09 37.96
N ILE A 188 8.65 -20.33 38.44
CA ILE A 188 8.81 -18.89 38.71
C ILE A 188 9.91 -18.68 39.76
N ASP A 189 9.93 -19.49 40.82
CA ASP A 189 10.93 -19.40 41.88
C ASP A 189 12.35 -19.77 41.35
N ASP A 190 12.48 -20.86 40.59
CA ASP A 190 13.77 -21.24 39.98
C ASP A 190 14.30 -20.16 39.00
N ILE A 191 13.43 -19.57 38.16
CA ILE A 191 13.82 -18.48 37.24
C ILE A 191 14.14 -17.19 38.00
N ALA A 192 13.39 -16.90 39.06
CA ALA A 192 13.62 -15.72 39.91
C ALA A 192 15.00 -15.77 40.57
N GLU A 193 15.42 -16.95 41.03
CA GLU A 193 16.76 -17.18 41.60
C GLU A 193 17.85 -17.06 40.52
N GLU A 194 17.68 -17.68 39.35
CA GLU A 194 18.66 -17.67 38.26
C GLU A 194 18.92 -16.25 37.71
N ILE A 195 17.88 -15.43 37.59
CA ILE A 195 17.96 -14.07 37.03
C ILE A 195 18.05 -12.99 38.13
N ASN A 196 18.02 -13.39 39.41
CA ASN A 196 18.04 -12.50 40.58
C ASN A 196 16.96 -11.40 40.50
N THR A 197 15.71 -11.81 40.33
CA THR A 197 14.55 -10.92 40.24
C THR A 197 13.52 -11.21 41.33
N ASP A 198 13.11 -10.16 42.04
CA ASP A 198 12.05 -10.27 43.06
C ASP A 198 10.63 -10.24 42.47
N ASN A 199 10.49 -9.98 41.17
CA ASN A 199 9.20 -9.87 40.48
C ASN A 199 8.76 -11.23 39.89
N PRO A 200 7.70 -11.87 40.42
CA PRO A 200 7.20 -13.15 39.92
C PRO A 200 6.62 -13.08 38.50
N TYR A 201 5.98 -11.95 38.16
CA TYR A 201 5.43 -11.74 36.83
C TYR A 201 6.51 -11.54 35.77
N PHE A 202 7.60 -10.87 36.14
CA PHE A 202 8.76 -10.77 35.27
C PHE A 202 9.35 -12.16 34.97
N ALA A 203 9.55 -13.00 35.99
CA ALA A 203 10.01 -14.37 35.82
C ALA A 203 9.06 -15.21 34.92
N LEU A 204 7.75 -15.10 35.12
CA LEU A 204 6.77 -15.74 34.24
C LEU A 204 6.89 -15.27 32.78
N GLN A 205 7.08 -13.97 32.53
CA GLN A 205 7.26 -13.46 31.18
C GLN A 205 8.56 -13.93 30.52
N LEU A 206 9.65 -14.10 31.30
CA LEU A 206 10.87 -14.71 30.79
C LEU A 206 10.62 -16.15 30.32
N ALA A 207 9.89 -16.96 31.10
CA ALA A 207 9.47 -18.32 30.71
C ALA A 207 8.55 -18.36 29.47
N HIS A 208 7.96 -17.23 29.07
CA HIS A 208 7.15 -17.18 27.85
C HIS A 208 7.94 -16.73 26.63
N GLN A 209 9.02 -15.95 26.82
CA GLN A 209 9.59 -15.13 25.76
C GLN A 209 11.12 -15.22 25.62
N HIS A 210 11.82 -16.02 26.44
CA HIS A 210 13.29 -16.07 26.51
C HIS A 210 13.99 -16.25 25.15
N GLU A 211 13.39 -16.95 24.19
CA GLU A 211 13.93 -17.15 22.83
C GLU A 211 14.03 -15.85 22.01
N THR A 212 13.22 -14.85 22.33
CA THR A 212 13.08 -13.62 21.53
C THR A 212 13.75 -12.40 22.15
N LEU A 213 14.06 -12.45 23.44
CA LEU A 213 14.63 -11.35 24.21
C LEU A 213 16.14 -11.23 23.98
N LYS A 214 16.53 -10.17 23.26
CA LYS A 214 17.94 -9.93 22.90
C LYS A 214 18.84 -9.49 24.06
N PHE A 215 18.25 -9.00 25.15
CA PHE A 215 19.01 -8.58 26.33
C PHE A 215 19.47 -9.77 27.19
N LEU A 216 18.83 -10.94 27.04
CA LEU A 216 19.29 -12.17 27.69
C LEU A 216 20.55 -12.68 27.00
N LYS A 217 21.54 -13.10 27.79
CA LYS A 217 22.70 -13.84 27.26
C LYS A 217 22.23 -15.20 26.76
N PRO A 218 22.85 -15.77 25.70
CA PRO A 218 22.49 -17.11 25.21
C PRO A 218 22.46 -18.16 26.31
N GLN A 219 23.43 -18.15 27.24
CA GLN A 219 23.47 -19.09 28.35
C GLN A 219 22.26 -18.97 29.30
N GLN A 220 21.76 -17.75 29.53
CA GLN A 220 20.59 -17.54 30.39
C GLN A 220 19.31 -18.00 29.71
N SER A 221 19.21 -17.79 28.39
CA SER A 221 18.07 -18.26 27.60
C SER A 221 18.02 -19.79 27.57
N ASP A 222 19.17 -20.44 27.33
CA ASP A 222 19.29 -21.92 27.35
C ASP A 222 18.91 -22.48 28.73
N ARG A 223 19.32 -21.80 29.80
CA ARG A 223 19.00 -22.20 31.17
C ARG A 223 17.52 -22.10 31.51
N ILE A 224 16.84 -21.04 31.05
CA ILE A 224 15.39 -20.92 31.19
C ILE A 224 14.68 -22.05 30.43
N GLU A 225 15.15 -22.40 29.23
CA GLU A 225 14.60 -23.52 28.45
C GLU A 225 14.75 -24.87 29.19
N GLU A 226 15.85 -25.09 29.89
CA GLU A 226 16.04 -26.27 30.75
C GLU A 226 15.03 -26.30 31.92
N LEU A 227 14.80 -25.16 32.56
CA LEU A 227 13.84 -25.04 33.67
C LEU A 227 12.40 -25.26 33.20
N GLU A 228 12.03 -24.77 32.02
CA GLU A 228 10.72 -25.02 31.40
C GLU A 228 10.49 -26.53 31.17
N LYS A 229 11.52 -27.24 30.67
CA LYS A 229 11.47 -28.70 30.48
C LYS A 229 11.39 -29.44 31.82
N LYS A 230 12.19 -29.04 32.81
CA LYS A 230 12.18 -29.62 34.16
C LYS A 230 10.80 -29.56 34.80
N HIS A 231 10.09 -28.45 34.64
CA HIS A 231 8.78 -28.21 35.25
C HIS A 231 7.59 -28.54 34.33
N ASN A 232 7.82 -29.12 33.14
CA ASN A 232 6.79 -29.41 32.14
C ASN A 232 5.90 -28.19 31.82
N PHE A 233 6.52 -27.02 31.64
CA PHE A 233 5.81 -25.78 31.42
C PHE A 233 5.12 -25.75 30.04
N HIS A 234 3.84 -25.39 30.04
CA HIS A 234 3.05 -25.22 28.83
C HIS A 234 2.64 -23.76 28.66
N SER A 235 3.46 -22.99 27.96
CA SER A 235 3.30 -21.55 27.72
C SER A 235 1.87 -21.16 27.31
N GLN A 236 1.26 -21.84 26.33
CA GLN A 236 -0.11 -21.50 25.88
C GLN A 236 -1.19 -21.73 26.94
N LYS A 237 -1.04 -22.78 27.77
CA LYS A 237 -2.00 -23.11 28.83
C LYS A 237 -1.90 -22.11 29.98
N ALA A 238 -0.67 -21.76 30.38
CA ALA A 238 -0.42 -20.75 31.40
C ALA A 238 -0.95 -19.38 30.97
N GLN A 239 -0.67 -18.95 29.73
CA GLN A 239 -1.18 -17.70 29.15
C GLN A 239 -2.72 -17.65 29.17
N ALA A 240 -3.40 -18.73 28.78
CA ALA A 240 -4.86 -18.79 28.81
C ALA A 240 -5.42 -18.67 30.24
N THR A 241 -4.79 -19.35 31.19
CA THR A 241 -5.18 -19.33 32.61
C THR A 241 -4.99 -17.94 33.22
N GLU A 242 -3.85 -17.30 32.98
CA GLU A 242 -3.58 -15.91 33.36
C GLU A 242 -4.65 -14.97 32.79
N THR A 243 -4.93 -15.09 31.50
CA THR A 243 -5.89 -14.21 30.81
C THR A 243 -7.28 -14.30 31.43
N ILE A 244 -7.74 -15.52 31.75
CA ILE A 244 -9.03 -15.74 32.41
C ILE A 244 -9.04 -15.10 33.81
N ALA A 245 -7.99 -15.33 34.62
CA ALA A 245 -7.87 -14.76 35.95
C ALA A 245 -7.90 -13.23 35.92
N ARG A 246 -7.16 -12.61 35.00
CA ARG A 246 -7.16 -11.15 34.81
C ARG A 246 -8.52 -10.63 34.40
N TYR A 247 -9.24 -11.31 33.49
CA TYR A 247 -10.59 -10.88 33.12
C TYR A 247 -11.58 -10.97 34.28
N ASN A 248 -11.43 -11.95 35.17
CA ASN A 248 -12.26 -12.04 36.38
C ASN A 248 -12.00 -10.84 37.31
N TYR A 249 -10.74 -10.51 37.58
CA TYR A 249 -10.37 -9.31 38.34
C TYR A 249 -10.89 -8.02 37.68
N ILE A 250 -10.74 -7.88 36.36
CA ILE A 250 -11.21 -6.72 35.61
C ILE A 250 -12.73 -6.58 35.69
N ASN A 251 -13.48 -7.68 35.58
CA ASN A 251 -14.94 -7.65 35.71
C ASN A 251 -15.36 -7.17 37.10
N ASP A 252 -14.68 -7.62 38.16
CA ASP A 252 -14.93 -7.18 39.53
C ASP A 252 -14.68 -5.68 39.70
N VAL A 253 -13.53 -5.18 39.22
CA VAL A 253 -13.20 -3.75 39.26
C VAL A 253 -14.23 -2.92 38.48
N LEU A 254 -14.65 -3.38 37.31
CA LEU A 254 -15.58 -2.65 36.46
C LEU A 254 -17.03 -2.66 36.93
N TYR A 255 -17.42 -3.67 37.70
CA TYR A 255 -18.80 -3.84 38.17
C TYR A 255 -19.30 -2.60 38.95
N ASP A 256 -18.46 -2.08 39.86
CA ASP A 256 -18.81 -0.91 40.67
C ASP A 256 -18.38 0.44 40.05
N THR A 257 -17.36 0.42 39.17
CA THR A 257 -16.72 1.65 38.66
C THR A 257 -17.32 2.16 37.36
N VAL A 258 -17.99 1.32 36.57
CA VAL A 258 -18.54 1.69 35.26
C VAL A 258 -20.01 1.32 35.16
N LYS A 259 -20.85 2.32 34.88
CA LYS A 259 -22.27 2.14 34.58
C LYS A 259 -22.52 2.43 33.11
N THR A 260 -23.07 1.44 32.41
CA THR A 260 -23.51 1.55 31.01
C THR A 260 -25.04 1.56 30.94
N PRO A 261 -25.67 2.35 30.06
CA PRO A 261 -27.12 2.38 29.93
C PRO A 261 -27.68 1.05 29.40
N GLU A 262 -28.84 0.61 29.91
CA GLU A 262 -29.52 -0.65 29.51
C GLU A 262 -29.86 -0.71 28.02
N THR A 263 -29.99 0.44 27.33
CA THR A 263 -30.25 0.54 25.88
C THR A 263 -29.06 0.14 25.01
N ALA A 264 -27.89 -0.18 25.58
CA ALA A 264 -26.73 -0.68 24.84
C ALA A 264 -26.98 -2.02 24.11
N HIS A 265 -28.11 -2.69 24.38
CA HIS A 265 -28.55 -3.91 23.71
C HIS A 265 -29.32 -3.68 22.40
N GLU A 266 -29.68 -2.44 22.03
CA GLU A 266 -30.28 -2.19 20.72
C GLU A 266 -29.23 -2.29 19.60
N GLU A 267 -29.49 -3.09 18.56
CA GLU A 267 -28.59 -3.21 17.43
C GLU A 267 -28.35 -1.84 16.78
N SER A 268 -27.11 -1.35 16.87
CA SER A 268 -26.70 -0.12 16.20
C SER A 268 -27.02 -0.20 14.70
N ILE A 269 -27.30 0.95 14.07
CA ILE A 269 -27.50 1.04 12.61
C ILE A 269 -26.33 0.38 11.85
N SER A 270 -25.12 0.46 12.40
CA SER A 270 -23.94 -0.23 11.86
C SER A 270 -24.11 -1.75 11.82
N ASN A 271 -24.65 -2.36 12.87
CA ASN A 271 -24.87 -3.81 12.94
C ASN A 271 -25.91 -4.26 11.91
N LYS A 272 -26.97 -3.47 11.70
CA LYS A 272 -28.00 -3.77 10.68
C LYS A 272 -27.42 -3.75 9.27
N ILE A 273 -26.58 -2.75 8.96
CA ILE A 273 -25.89 -2.66 7.67
C ILE A 273 -24.88 -3.82 7.52
N ASP A 274 -24.12 -4.12 8.57
CA ASP A 274 -23.13 -5.20 8.57
C ASP A 274 -23.78 -6.56 8.33
N ARG A 275 -25.01 -6.81 8.81
CA ARG A 275 -25.75 -8.05 8.53
C ARG A 275 -25.94 -8.31 7.04
N VAL A 276 -26.09 -7.25 6.23
CA VAL A 276 -26.22 -7.36 4.77
C VAL A 276 -24.85 -7.38 4.10
N LEU A 277 -23.98 -6.43 4.45
CA LEU A 277 -22.68 -6.25 3.78
C LEU A 277 -21.66 -7.35 4.09
N THR A 278 -21.78 -8.04 5.23
CA THR A 278 -20.90 -9.15 5.62
C THR A 278 -21.51 -10.53 5.36
N HIS A 279 -22.71 -10.58 4.76
CA HIS A 279 -23.37 -11.85 4.45
C HIS A 279 -22.54 -12.68 3.45
N LYS A 280 -22.49 -14.00 3.64
CA LYS A 280 -21.65 -14.93 2.86
C LYS A 280 -21.89 -14.90 1.34
N VAL A 281 -23.05 -14.46 0.89
CA VAL A 281 -23.41 -14.36 -0.54
C VAL A 281 -23.64 -12.91 -0.94
N PHE A 282 -24.66 -12.26 -0.35
CA PHE A 282 -24.97 -10.85 -0.61
C PHE A 282 -23.79 -9.89 -0.39
N GLY A 283 -22.92 -10.12 0.60
CA GLY A 283 -21.72 -9.30 0.79
C GLY A 283 -20.79 -9.34 -0.42
N PHE A 284 -20.53 -10.53 -0.97
CA PHE A 284 -19.71 -10.69 -2.18
C PHE A 284 -20.38 -10.11 -3.42
N LEU A 285 -21.69 -10.31 -3.58
CA LEU A 285 -22.45 -9.71 -4.69
C LEU A 285 -22.42 -8.19 -4.64
N ILE A 286 -22.63 -7.59 -3.46
CA ILE A 286 -22.54 -6.15 -3.26
C ILE A 286 -21.12 -5.67 -3.51
N PHE A 287 -20.10 -6.38 -3.02
CA PHE A 287 -18.71 -6.02 -3.28
C PHE A 287 -18.35 -6.01 -4.77
N ILE A 288 -18.74 -7.07 -5.50
CA ILE A 288 -18.55 -7.12 -6.96
C ILE A 288 -19.36 -6.01 -7.64
N GLY A 289 -20.59 -5.75 -7.19
CA GLY A 289 -21.42 -4.67 -7.70
C GLY A 289 -20.79 -3.28 -7.49
N VAL A 290 -20.21 -3.03 -6.32
CA VAL A 290 -19.49 -1.78 -6.00
C VAL A 290 -18.25 -1.63 -6.89
N LEU A 291 -17.46 -2.69 -7.06
CA LEU A 291 -16.30 -2.66 -7.96
C LEU A 291 -16.73 -2.42 -9.41
N LEU A 292 -17.78 -3.10 -9.88
CA LEU A 292 -18.32 -2.94 -11.23
C LEU A 292 -18.81 -1.51 -11.45
N PHE A 293 -19.57 -0.96 -10.50
CA PHE A 293 -20.03 0.42 -10.54
C PHE A 293 -18.86 1.40 -10.60
N MET A 294 -17.86 1.22 -9.72
CA MET A 294 -16.65 2.03 -9.71
C MET A 294 -15.93 1.99 -11.08
N PHE A 295 -15.67 0.80 -11.63
CA PHE A 295 -15.01 0.68 -12.94
C PHE A 295 -15.84 1.28 -14.07
N GLN A 296 -17.15 1.01 -14.11
CA GLN A 296 -18.05 1.57 -15.11
C GLN A 296 -18.06 3.11 -15.05
N SER A 297 -18.15 3.69 -13.85
CA SER A 297 -18.08 5.15 -13.65
C SER A 297 -16.76 5.72 -14.10
N ILE A 298 -15.63 5.05 -13.83
CA ILE A 298 -14.32 5.51 -14.29
C ILE A 298 -14.31 5.62 -15.81
N PHE A 299 -14.82 4.65 -16.58
CA PHE A 299 -14.82 4.74 -18.05
C PHE A 299 -15.86 5.73 -18.58
N ALA A 300 -17.12 5.58 -18.15
CA ALA A 300 -18.22 6.36 -18.70
C ALA A 300 -18.09 7.84 -18.38
N TRP A 301 -17.65 8.19 -17.16
CA TRP A 301 -17.58 9.59 -16.74
C TRP A 301 -16.24 10.25 -17.09
N SER A 302 -15.16 9.48 -17.28
CA SER A 302 -13.88 10.06 -17.72
C SER A 302 -13.81 10.31 -19.22
N ALA A 303 -14.55 9.57 -20.05
CA ALA A 303 -14.46 9.69 -21.50
C ALA A 303 -14.72 11.12 -22.01
N TYR A 304 -15.70 11.81 -21.42
CA TYR A 304 -16.03 13.20 -21.77
C TYR A 304 -14.92 14.21 -21.43
N PRO A 305 -14.41 14.31 -20.19
CA PRO A 305 -13.31 15.21 -19.90
C PRO A 305 -11.99 14.79 -20.57
N MET A 306 -11.80 13.50 -20.88
CA MET A 306 -10.66 13.03 -21.69
C MET A 306 -10.68 13.61 -23.09
N SER A 307 -11.81 13.48 -23.81
CA SER A 307 -11.92 13.99 -25.18
C SER A 307 -11.75 15.51 -25.21
N LEU A 308 -12.28 16.24 -24.21
CA LEU A 308 -12.07 17.68 -24.11
C LEU A 308 -10.60 18.06 -23.98
N ILE A 309 -9.81 17.29 -23.22
CA ILE A 309 -8.37 17.53 -23.09
C ILE A 309 -7.67 17.19 -24.41
N GLU A 310 -8.01 16.07 -25.04
CA GLU A 310 -7.44 15.66 -26.34
C GLU A 310 -7.71 16.70 -27.43
N ASP A 311 -8.97 17.13 -27.57
CA ASP A 311 -9.38 18.17 -28.52
C ASP A 311 -8.68 19.51 -28.26
N LEU A 312 -8.51 19.88 -26.98
CA LEU A 312 -7.76 21.08 -26.59
C LEU A 312 -6.30 21.02 -27.05
N PHE A 313 -5.66 19.86 -26.94
CA PHE A 313 -4.28 19.67 -27.38
C PHE A 313 -4.15 19.63 -28.90
N VAL A 314 -5.06 18.97 -29.61
CA VAL A 314 -5.10 18.99 -31.08
C VAL A 314 -5.27 20.42 -31.59
N TRP A 315 -6.15 21.20 -30.97
CA TRP A 315 -6.33 22.61 -31.29
C TRP A 315 -5.06 23.42 -31.02
N LEU A 316 -4.37 23.16 -29.90
CA LEU A 316 -3.12 23.84 -29.53
C LEU A 316 -1.97 23.49 -30.48
N GLU A 317 -1.86 22.23 -30.92
CA GLU A 317 -0.92 21.79 -31.96
C GLU A 317 -1.18 22.51 -33.29
N GLY A 318 -2.44 22.62 -33.70
CA GLY A 318 -2.83 23.34 -34.92
C GLY A 318 -2.45 24.82 -34.87
N ILE A 319 -2.63 25.49 -33.73
CA ILE A 319 -2.19 26.88 -33.56
C ILE A 319 -0.68 27.00 -33.63
N LEU A 320 0.05 26.11 -32.95
CA LEU A 320 1.51 26.14 -32.95
C LEU A 320 2.09 25.91 -34.35
N ARG A 321 1.50 25.02 -35.15
CA ARG A 321 1.89 24.78 -36.55
C ARG A 321 1.69 26.01 -37.45
N ASN A 322 0.70 26.85 -37.14
CA ASN A 322 0.42 28.07 -37.90
C ASN A 322 1.28 29.27 -37.48
N VAL A 323 1.70 29.32 -36.20
CA VAL A 323 2.46 30.46 -35.64
C VAL A 323 3.97 30.25 -35.73
N LEU A 324 4.45 29.01 -35.56
CA LEU A 324 5.87 28.72 -35.57
C LEU A 324 6.37 28.48 -37.01
N PRO A 325 7.51 29.06 -37.40
CA PRO A 325 8.13 28.74 -38.68
C PRO A 325 8.58 27.28 -38.71
N ALA A 326 8.42 26.64 -39.87
CA ALA A 326 8.86 25.25 -40.05
C ALA A 326 10.34 25.09 -39.71
N GLY A 327 10.65 24.14 -38.83
CA GLY A 327 12.02 23.86 -38.42
C GLY A 327 12.13 22.95 -37.20
N PRO A 328 13.35 22.46 -36.87
CA PRO A 328 13.54 21.42 -35.86
C PRO A 328 13.05 21.78 -34.46
N VAL A 329 13.07 23.08 -34.12
CA VAL A 329 12.59 23.58 -32.82
C VAL A 329 11.06 23.56 -32.76
N ALA A 330 10.39 23.90 -33.86
CA ALA A 330 8.93 23.83 -33.94
C ALA A 330 8.47 22.37 -33.85
N ASP A 331 9.11 21.47 -34.60
CA ASP A 331 8.81 20.04 -34.60
C ASP A 331 9.07 19.40 -33.21
N LEU A 332 10.16 19.76 -32.53
CA LEU A 332 10.43 19.28 -31.17
C LEU A 332 9.37 19.75 -30.17
N LEU A 333 8.96 21.02 -30.26
CA LEU A 333 7.94 21.56 -29.35
C LEU A 333 6.58 20.92 -29.61
N ILE A 334 6.17 20.76 -30.87
CA ILE A 334 4.86 20.25 -31.26
C ILE A 334 4.82 18.72 -31.10
N ASP A 335 5.69 18.00 -31.82
CA ASP A 335 5.64 16.53 -31.89
C ASP A 335 6.38 15.83 -30.75
N GLY A 336 7.26 16.53 -30.03
CA GLY A 336 7.95 16.04 -28.85
C GLY A 336 7.26 16.42 -27.55
N VAL A 337 7.16 17.73 -27.26
CA VAL A 337 6.71 18.23 -25.95
C VAL A 337 5.18 18.25 -25.84
N VAL A 338 4.49 18.87 -26.79
CA VAL A 338 3.02 19.03 -26.75
C VAL A 338 2.32 17.69 -26.92
N ALA A 339 2.72 16.89 -27.91
CA ALA A 339 2.21 15.52 -28.07
C ALA A 339 2.47 14.66 -26.82
N GLY A 340 3.66 14.80 -26.21
CA GLY A 340 3.99 14.15 -24.95
C GLY A 340 3.09 14.59 -23.79
N LEU A 341 2.85 15.89 -23.63
CA LEU A 341 1.97 16.48 -22.61
C LEU A 341 0.51 16.06 -22.77
N SER A 342 0.01 16.02 -24.01
CA SER A 342 -1.34 15.54 -24.35
C SER A 342 -1.53 14.11 -23.82
N GLY A 343 -0.55 13.24 -24.09
CA GLY A 343 -0.53 11.87 -23.56
C GLY A 343 -0.53 11.76 -22.04
N VAL A 344 -0.14 12.78 -21.28
CA VAL A 344 -0.20 12.77 -19.81
C VAL A 344 -1.52 13.30 -19.29
N LEU A 345 -1.91 14.50 -19.72
CA LEU A 345 -3.02 15.24 -19.09
C LEU A 345 -4.37 14.58 -19.35
N VAL A 346 -4.52 13.88 -20.48
CA VAL A 346 -5.74 13.14 -20.82
C VAL A 346 -6.13 12.16 -19.70
N PHE A 347 -5.20 11.61 -18.90
CA PHE A 347 -5.53 10.61 -17.88
C PHE A 347 -5.96 11.18 -16.51
N ILE A 348 -5.82 12.48 -16.28
CA ILE A 348 -6.15 13.11 -14.99
C ILE A 348 -7.58 12.80 -14.52
N PRO A 349 -8.63 12.89 -15.37
CA PRO A 349 -10.00 12.65 -14.94
C PRO A 349 -10.21 11.22 -14.42
N GLN A 350 -9.63 10.20 -15.07
CA GLN A 350 -9.71 8.81 -14.64
C GLN A 350 -9.09 8.60 -13.26
N ILE A 351 -7.88 9.14 -13.06
CA ILE A 351 -7.14 9.03 -11.79
C ILE A 351 -7.93 9.71 -10.67
N ALA A 352 -8.44 10.92 -10.91
CA ALA A 352 -9.21 11.65 -9.93
C ALA A 352 -10.48 10.87 -9.50
N ILE A 353 -11.27 10.37 -10.44
CA ILE A 353 -12.49 9.60 -10.14
C ILE A 353 -12.17 8.32 -9.35
N LEU A 354 -11.11 7.60 -9.74
CA LEU A 354 -10.68 6.39 -9.07
C LEU A 354 -10.27 6.65 -7.61
N PHE A 355 -9.47 7.69 -7.35
CA PHE A 355 -9.08 8.06 -6.00
C PHE A 355 -10.25 8.62 -5.18
N ALA A 356 -11.26 9.23 -5.83
CA ALA A 356 -12.49 9.62 -5.17
C ALA A 356 -13.19 8.39 -4.57
N PHE A 357 -13.41 7.35 -5.38
CA PHE A 357 -14.05 6.12 -4.93
C PHE A 357 -13.26 5.40 -3.84
N ILE A 358 -11.94 5.26 -4.01
CA ILE A 358 -11.09 4.63 -2.98
C ILE A 358 -11.18 5.39 -1.66
N SER A 359 -11.08 6.73 -1.71
CA SER A 359 -11.16 7.56 -0.50
C SER A 359 -12.54 7.45 0.17
N ILE A 360 -13.64 7.34 -0.61
CA ILE A 360 -14.99 7.11 -0.08
C ILE A 360 -15.10 5.74 0.61
N LEU A 361 -14.61 4.67 -0.02
CA LEU A 361 -14.67 3.31 0.56
C LEU A 361 -13.83 3.20 1.84
N GLU A 362 -12.72 3.92 1.92
CA GLU A 362 -11.85 3.99 3.09
C GLU A 362 -12.47 4.80 4.23
N ASP A 363 -12.88 6.06 3.97
CA ASP A 363 -13.45 6.95 4.99
C ASP A 363 -14.79 6.43 5.56
N THR A 364 -15.57 5.71 4.77
CA THR A 364 -16.83 5.10 5.23
C THR A 364 -16.63 3.90 6.15
N GLY A 365 -15.43 3.31 6.15
CA GLY A 365 -15.15 2.08 6.89
C GLY A 365 -15.63 0.80 6.19
N TYR A 366 -16.05 0.89 4.92
CA TYR A 366 -16.43 -0.27 4.12
C TYR A 366 -15.25 -1.22 3.86
N MET A 367 -14.04 -0.68 3.69
CA MET A 367 -12.82 -1.48 3.48
C MET A 367 -12.57 -2.49 4.61
N ALA A 368 -12.93 -2.19 5.86
CA ALA A 368 -12.81 -3.13 6.97
C ALA A 368 -13.72 -4.36 6.81
N ARG A 369 -14.93 -4.18 6.25
CA ARG A 369 -15.89 -5.27 6.01
C ARG A 369 -15.46 -6.13 4.84
N VAL A 370 -14.98 -5.49 3.77
CA VAL A 370 -14.38 -6.18 2.63
C VAL A 370 -13.22 -7.06 3.10
N THR A 371 -12.37 -6.53 3.97
CA THR A 371 -11.25 -7.26 4.57
C THR A 371 -11.72 -8.48 5.36
N PHE A 372 -12.71 -8.29 6.24
CA PHE A 372 -13.30 -9.38 7.04
C PHE A 372 -13.91 -10.48 6.15
N MET A 373 -14.71 -10.09 5.15
CA MET A 373 -15.36 -11.02 4.25
C MET A 373 -14.36 -11.82 3.41
N MET A 374 -13.28 -11.16 2.98
CA MET A 374 -12.25 -11.78 2.14
C MET A 374 -11.25 -12.61 2.93
N ASP A 375 -11.16 -12.49 4.26
CA ASP A 375 -10.24 -13.28 5.09
C ASP A 375 -10.37 -14.78 4.83
N LYS A 376 -11.61 -15.27 4.70
CA LYS A 376 -11.87 -16.69 4.42
C LYS A 376 -11.27 -17.16 3.09
N ILE A 377 -11.26 -16.30 2.07
CA ILE A 377 -10.69 -16.60 0.75
C ILE A 377 -9.17 -16.48 0.82
N MET A 378 -8.67 -15.39 1.38
CA MET A 378 -7.24 -15.10 1.49
C MET A 378 -6.50 -16.16 2.31
N ARG A 379 -7.11 -16.67 3.38
CA ARG A 379 -6.49 -17.72 4.20
C ARG A 379 -6.26 -19.02 3.43
N LYS A 380 -7.11 -19.35 2.46
CA LYS A 380 -6.90 -20.54 1.60
C LYS A 380 -5.61 -20.41 0.78
N VAL A 381 -5.31 -19.21 0.30
CA VAL A 381 -4.09 -18.92 -0.48
C VAL A 381 -2.89 -18.59 0.40
N GLY A 382 -3.06 -18.60 1.73
CA GLY A 382 -1.99 -18.37 2.70
C GLY A 382 -1.72 -16.89 2.96
N LEU A 383 -2.72 -16.04 2.78
CA LEU A 383 -2.69 -14.60 3.07
C LEU A 383 -3.67 -14.25 4.20
N ASN A 384 -3.39 -13.16 4.90
CA ASN A 384 -4.31 -12.53 5.84
C ASN A 384 -5.40 -11.75 5.10
N GLY A 385 -6.63 -11.66 5.63
CA GLY A 385 -7.67 -10.78 5.09
C GLY A 385 -7.19 -9.36 4.79
N LYS A 386 -6.33 -8.75 5.64
CA LYS A 386 -5.74 -7.41 5.46
C LYS A 386 -5.02 -7.23 4.11
N SER A 387 -4.55 -8.33 3.50
CA SER A 387 -3.89 -8.33 2.19
C SER A 387 -4.80 -7.88 1.05
N VAL A 388 -6.12 -7.97 1.23
CA VAL A 388 -7.11 -7.53 0.25
C VAL A 388 -7.07 -6.02 0.04
N VAL A 389 -6.78 -5.24 1.08
CA VAL A 389 -6.74 -3.78 1.00
C VAL A 389 -5.65 -3.33 0.00
N PRO A 390 -4.38 -3.75 0.14
CA PRO A 390 -3.36 -3.54 -0.89
C PRO A 390 -3.72 -4.10 -2.26
N LEU A 391 -4.32 -5.29 -2.34
CA LEU A 391 -4.66 -5.90 -3.63
C LEU A 391 -5.71 -5.07 -4.40
N ILE A 392 -6.78 -4.66 -3.72
CA ILE A 392 -7.81 -3.79 -4.33
C ILE A 392 -7.21 -2.44 -4.70
N GLY A 393 -6.39 -1.84 -3.82
CA GLY A 393 -5.66 -0.61 -4.13
C GLY A 393 -4.78 -0.77 -5.39
N GLY A 394 -4.28 -1.98 -5.64
CA GLY A 394 -3.45 -2.31 -6.80
C GLY A 394 -4.13 -2.05 -8.14
N PHE A 395 -5.47 -2.12 -8.20
CA PHE A 395 -6.25 -1.74 -9.38
C PHE A 395 -6.12 -0.26 -9.72
N ALA A 396 -5.87 0.59 -8.73
CA ALA A 396 -5.49 1.97 -8.96
C ALA A 396 -4.01 2.07 -9.28
N CYS A 397 -3.16 1.82 -8.30
CA CYS A 397 -1.72 1.92 -8.48
C CYS A 397 -1.00 0.99 -7.50
N ALA A 398 0.00 0.24 -7.97
CA ALA A 398 0.76 -0.62 -7.07
C ALA A 398 1.61 0.16 -6.06
N VAL A 399 2.03 1.39 -6.37
CA VAL A 399 2.90 2.18 -5.48
C VAL A 399 2.27 2.43 -4.09
N PRO A 400 1.11 3.14 -3.96
CA PRO A 400 0.48 3.34 -2.66
C PRO A 400 0.00 2.02 -2.03
N SER A 401 -0.36 1.05 -2.87
CA SER A 401 -0.83 -0.26 -2.44
C SER A 401 0.25 -1.06 -1.75
N ILE A 402 1.45 -1.11 -2.32
CA ILE A 402 2.63 -1.74 -1.72
C ILE A 402 2.98 -1.05 -0.40
N MET A 403 2.88 0.28 -0.32
CA MET A 403 3.08 1.00 0.94
C MET A 403 2.02 0.65 2.00
N SER A 404 0.77 0.43 1.59
CA SER A 404 -0.33 0.05 2.51
C SER A 404 -0.16 -1.35 3.11
N THR A 405 0.74 -2.19 2.56
CA THR A 405 1.07 -3.51 3.12
C THR A 405 1.69 -3.43 4.52
N ARG A 406 2.12 -2.24 4.97
CA ARG A 406 2.54 -1.98 6.36
C ARG A 406 1.45 -2.30 7.40
N THR A 407 0.19 -2.33 6.99
CA THR A 407 -0.93 -2.74 7.85
C THR A 407 -0.97 -4.25 8.11
N ILE A 408 -0.19 -5.04 7.36
CA ILE A 408 -0.06 -6.49 7.49
C ILE A 408 1.11 -6.79 8.44
N GLU A 409 0.77 -7.31 9.62
CA GLU A 409 1.72 -7.58 10.71
C GLU A 409 2.66 -8.75 10.38
N ASN A 410 2.13 -9.83 9.81
CA ASN A 410 2.94 -11.01 9.50
C ASN A 410 3.84 -10.73 8.28
N TRP A 411 5.14 -10.90 8.46
CA TRP A 411 6.14 -10.66 7.42
C TRP A 411 5.91 -11.50 6.16
N LYS A 412 5.53 -12.78 6.30
CA LYS A 412 5.30 -13.67 5.15
C LYS A 412 4.14 -13.17 4.31
N ASP A 413 3.01 -12.88 4.95
CA ASP A 413 1.80 -12.41 4.27
C ASP A 413 2.05 -11.06 3.62
N ARG A 414 2.76 -10.16 4.32
CA ARG A 414 3.19 -8.86 3.78
C ARG A 414 4.06 -9.05 2.54
N MET A 415 5.06 -9.92 2.59
CA MET A 415 5.98 -10.14 1.47
C MET A 415 5.27 -10.75 0.26
N ILE A 416 4.42 -11.77 0.47
CA ILE A 416 3.62 -12.35 -0.61
C ILE A 416 2.74 -11.26 -1.23
N THR A 417 2.09 -10.43 -0.41
CA THR A 417 1.24 -9.33 -0.90
C THR A 417 2.04 -8.35 -1.74
N ILE A 418 3.22 -7.89 -1.27
CA ILE A 418 4.12 -7.01 -2.05
C ILE A 418 4.49 -7.64 -3.39
N MET A 419 4.75 -8.96 -3.43
CA MET A 419 5.09 -9.68 -4.66
C MET A 419 3.91 -9.72 -5.63
N VAL A 420 2.69 -10.02 -5.15
CA VAL A 420 1.54 -10.19 -6.04
C VAL A 420 0.79 -8.92 -6.40
N THR A 421 0.92 -7.82 -5.63
CA THR A 421 0.23 -6.56 -5.93
C THR A 421 0.50 -6.05 -7.36
N PRO A 422 1.74 -6.12 -7.91
CA PRO A 422 1.99 -5.69 -9.29
C PRO A 422 1.34 -6.55 -10.39
N LEU A 423 0.86 -7.74 -10.08
CA LEU A 423 0.11 -8.59 -11.03
C LEU A 423 -1.31 -8.06 -11.25
N ILE A 424 -1.84 -7.27 -10.31
CA ILE A 424 -3.14 -6.62 -10.48
C ILE A 424 -2.99 -5.51 -11.51
N THR A 425 -3.91 -5.50 -12.48
CA THR A 425 -3.91 -4.48 -13.53
C THR A 425 -4.22 -3.12 -12.92
N CYS A 426 -3.21 -2.25 -12.87
CA CYS A 426 -3.35 -0.86 -12.44
C CYS A 426 -3.96 0.02 -13.55
N SER A 427 -4.47 1.20 -13.18
CA SER A 427 -5.11 2.15 -14.10
C SER A 427 -4.18 2.56 -15.25
N ALA A 428 -2.87 2.59 -15.01
CA ALA A 428 -1.84 2.92 -15.99
C ALA A 428 -1.81 1.98 -17.22
N ARG A 429 -2.36 0.76 -17.10
CA ARG A 429 -2.44 -0.21 -18.21
C ARG A 429 -3.68 -0.04 -19.06
N LEU A 430 -4.68 0.68 -18.58
CA LEU A 430 -5.94 0.90 -19.28
C LEU A 430 -5.76 1.50 -20.68
N PRO A 431 -4.91 2.53 -20.89
CA PRO A 431 -4.77 3.11 -22.21
C PRO A 431 -4.22 2.12 -23.23
N VAL A 432 -3.28 1.28 -22.81
CA VAL A 432 -2.71 0.20 -23.64
C VAL A 432 -3.79 -0.82 -23.99
N TYR A 433 -4.58 -1.25 -23.02
CA TYR A 433 -5.66 -2.21 -23.27
C TYR A 433 -6.75 -1.63 -24.16
N VAL A 434 -7.21 -0.41 -23.90
CA VAL A 434 -8.24 0.25 -24.71
C VAL A 434 -7.76 0.40 -26.16
N LEU A 435 -6.52 0.85 -26.37
CA LEU A 435 -5.93 0.98 -27.71
C LEU A 435 -5.84 -0.37 -28.42
N LEU A 436 -5.32 -1.42 -27.77
CA LEU A 436 -5.16 -2.73 -28.40
C LEU A 436 -6.50 -3.43 -28.66
N ILE A 437 -7.45 -3.28 -27.74
CA ILE A 437 -8.82 -3.80 -27.88
C ILE A 437 -9.55 -3.06 -29.00
N SER A 438 -9.44 -1.73 -29.11
CA SER A 438 -10.13 -0.96 -30.15
C SER A 438 -9.62 -1.29 -31.55
N LEU A 439 -8.33 -1.62 -31.68
CA LEU A 439 -7.71 -2.01 -32.96
C LEU A 439 -8.20 -3.37 -33.48
N VAL A 440 -8.50 -4.31 -32.58
CA VAL A 440 -8.63 -5.73 -32.92
C VAL A 440 -10.02 -6.30 -32.63
N VAL A 441 -10.69 -5.81 -31.57
CA VAL A 441 -12.00 -6.32 -31.13
C VAL A 441 -13.11 -5.48 -31.76
N PRO A 442 -14.05 -6.09 -32.50
CA PRO A 442 -15.15 -5.36 -33.13
C PRO A 442 -16.03 -4.64 -32.09
N ASN A 443 -16.40 -3.40 -32.38
CA ASN A 443 -17.38 -2.65 -31.59
C ASN A 443 -18.80 -3.17 -31.89
N ARG A 444 -19.14 -4.34 -31.32
CA ARG A 444 -20.47 -4.96 -31.42
C ARG A 444 -21.08 -5.13 -30.04
N ASN A 445 -22.35 -4.79 -29.90
CA ASN A 445 -23.09 -5.03 -28.67
C ASN A 445 -23.68 -6.46 -28.70
N ILE A 446 -23.38 -7.24 -27.68
CA ILE A 446 -24.06 -8.50 -27.37
C ILE A 446 -25.24 -8.14 -26.48
N TRP A 447 -26.44 -8.60 -26.87
CA TRP A 447 -27.66 -8.43 -26.07
C TRP A 447 -27.80 -6.98 -25.56
N TRP A 448 -27.88 -6.01 -26.49
CA TRP A 448 -28.24 -4.60 -26.29
C TRP A 448 -27.51 -3.77 -25.18
N LEU A 449 -26.73 -4.40 -24.29
CA LEU A 449 -26.25 -3.87 -23.02
C LEU A 449 -24.76 -4.15 -22.80
N PHE A 450 -24.21 -5.23 -23.38
CA PHE A 450 -22.80 -5.61 -23.21
C PHE A 450 -21.99 -5.37 -24.48
N ASN A 451 -21.05 -4.45 -24.44
CA ASN A 451 -20.11 -4.21 -25.53
C ASN A 451 -18.97 -5.25 -25.53
N LEU A 452 -18.62 -5.81 -26.68
CA LEU A 452 -17.56 -6.82 -26.81
C LEU A 452 -16.19 -6.32 -26.34
N GLN A 453 -15.88 -5.04 -26.58
CA GLN A 453 -14.63 -4.40 -26.12
C GLN A 453 -14.62 -4.28 -24.58
N GLY A 454 -15.77 -3.93 -23.99
CA GLY A 454 -15.94 -3.88 -22.53
C GLY A 454 -15.79 -5.26 -21.87
N LEU A 455 -16.29 -6.31 -22.52
CA LEU A 455 -16.12 -7.70 -22.05
C LEU A 455 -14.66 -8.15 -22.13
N ALA A 456 -13.96 -7.83 -23.23
CA ALA A 456 -12.52 -8.13 -23.36
C ALA A 456 -11.71 -7.46 -22.24
N LEU A 457 -11.99 -6.19 -21.96
CA LEU A 457 -11.35 -5.45 -20.88
C LEU A 457 -11.67 -6.06 -19.50
N THR A 458 -12.93 -6.40 -19.25
CA THR A 458 -13.35 -7.09 -18.02
C THR A 458 -12.62 -8.42 -17.85
N GLY A 459 -12.45 -9.17 -18.94
CA GLY A 459 -11.66 -10.40 -18.98
C GLY A 459 -10.22 -10.19 -18.54
N MET A 460 -9.56 -9.12 -19.01
CA MET A 460 -8.20 -8.78 -18.60
C MET A 460 -8.10 -8.42 -17.11
N TYR A 461 -9.09 -7.73 -16.56
CA TYR A 461 -9.14 -7.42 -15.12
C TYR A 461 -9.33 -8.68 -14.28
N LEU A 462 -10.27 -9.55 -14.65
CA LEU A 462 -10.51 -10.82 -13.98
C LEU A 462 -9.28 -11.74 -14.05
N LEU A 463 -8.63 -11.82 -15.22
CA LEU A 463 -7.39 -12.56 -15.40
C LEU A 463 -6.31 -12.07 -14.42
N SER A 464 -6.17 -10.75 -14.26
CA SER A 464 -5.19 -10.19 -13.32
C SER A 464 -5.48 -10.57 -11.87
N LEU A 465 -6.74 -10.54 -11.44
CA LEU A 465 -7.14 -10.97 -10.09
C LEU A 465 -6.86 -12.46 -9.86
N VAL A 466 -7.28 -13.31 -10.81
CA VAL A 466 -7.06 -14.77 -10.73
C VAL A 466 -5.56 -15.08 -10.70
N SER A 467 -4.78 -14.42 -11.54
CA SER A 467 -3.32 -14.61 -11.59
C SER A 467 -2.63 -14.21 -10.28
N ALA A 468 -3.02 -13.08 -9.67
CA ALA A 468 -2.49 -12.66 -8.38
C ALA A 468 -2.77 -13.71 -7.28
N ILE A 469 -3.98 -14.29 -7.29
CA ILE A 469 -4.37 -15.37 -6.37
C ILE A 469 -3.54 -16.64 -6.61
N VAL A 470 -3.37 -17.04 -7.87
CA VAL A 470 -2.58 -18.23 -8.25
C VAL A 470 -1.11 -18.06 -7.85
N VAL A 471 -0.51 -16.91 -8.16
CA VAL A 471 0.88 -16.62 -7.80
C VAL A 471 1.03 -16.52 -6.28
N ALA A 472 0.07 -15.94 -5.56
CA ALA A 472 0.09 -15.91 -4.09
C ALA A 472 0.10 -17.34 -3.51
N PHE A 473 -0.73 -18.22 -4.06
CA PHE A 473 -0.78 -19.64 -3.66
C PHE A 473 0.55 -20.35 -3.91
N VAL A 474 1.21 -20.10 -5.05
CA VAL A 474 2.56 -20.65 -5.34
C VAL A 474 3.61 -20.08 -4.38
N MET A 475 3.61 -18.75 -4.19
CA MET A 475 4.55 -18.04 -3.30
C MET A 475 4.46 -18.51 -1.85
N LYS A 476 3.29 -18.96 -1.38
CA LYS A 476 3.12 -19.55 -0.05
C LYS A 476 4.06 -20.74 0.21
N TYR A 477 4.39 -21.53 -0.81
CA TYR A 477 5.29 -22.68 -0.69
C TYR A 477 6.77 -22.28 -0.80
N ILE A 478 7.07 -21.23 -1.55
CA ILE A 478 8.43 -20.69 -1.72
C ILE A 478 8.87 -19.94 -0.45
N LEU A 479 7.99 -19.12 0.12
CA LEU A 479 8.26 -18.31 1.31
C LEU A 479 7.86 -19.07 2.57
N LYS A 480 8.85 -19.51 3.37
CA LYS A 480 8.63 -20.17 4.66
C LYS A 480 8.82 -19.17 5.81
N ALA A 481 7.91 -19.17 6.77
CA ALA A 481 8.01 -18.41 8.01
C ALA A 481 7.52 -19.27 9.19
N ARG A 482 8.12 -19.06 10.37
CA ARG A 482 7.77 -19.79 11.61
C ARG A 482 6.53 -19.22 12.33
N GLU A 483 6.09 -18.03 11.98
CA GLU A 483 5.01 -17.31 12.67
C GLU A 483 3.63 -17.60 12.07
N ARG A 484 2.67 -18.06 12.89
CA ARG A 484 1.24 -18.18 12.51
C ARG A 484 0.51 -16.89 12.89
N GLY A 485 0.05 -16.12 11.89
CA GLY A 485 -0.74 -14.92 12.13
C GLY A 485 -2.19 -15.26 12.52
N TYR A 486 -2.70 -14.63 13.58
CA TYR A 486 -4.13 -14.64 13.91
C TYR A 486 -4.79 -13.37 13.37
N PHE A 487 -5.86 -13.50 12.60
CA PHE A 487 -6.63 -12.35 12.13
C PHE A 487 -7.56 -11.86 13.25
N ILE A 488 -7.22 -10.74 13.88
CA ILE A 488 -8.09 -10.01 14.80
C ILE A 488 -8.32 -8.64 14.20
N MET A 489 -9.57 -8.32 13.86
CA MET A 489 -9.96 -7.04 13.30
C MET A 489 -11.14 -6.47 14.08
N GLU A 490 -10.97 -5.24 14.55
CA GLU A 490 -12.09 -4.44 15.04
C GLU A 490 -12.79 -3.80 13.84
N LEU A 491 -14.11 -4.00 13.73
CA LEU A 491 -14.90 -3.33 12.72
C LEU A 491 -15.21 -1.91 13.20
N PRO A 492 -14.68 -0.85 12.56
CA PRO A 492 -14.96 0.53 12.96
C PRO A 492 -16.43 0.86 12.67
N VAL A 493 -17.03 1.78 13.42
CA VAL A 493 -18.42 2.22 13.13
C VAL A 493 -18.48 2.93 11.77
N TYR A 494 -19.57 2.76 11.00
CA TYR A 494 -19.76 3.53 9.75
C TYR A 494 -19.76 5.03 10.02
N ARG A 495 -19.11 5.76 9.12
CA ARG A 495 -19.04 7.23 9.14
C ARG A 495 -19.32 7.76 7.74
N MET A 496 -19.90 8.96 7.65
CA MET A 496 -20.00 9.63 6.36
C MET A 496 -18.61 10.07 5.89
N PRO A 497 -18.31 9.96 4.59
CA PRO A 497 -17.01 10.36 4.06
C PRO A 497 -16.84 11.87 4.24
N ARG A 498 -15.62 12.31 4.55
CA ARG A 498 -15.33 13.74 4.63
C ARG A 498 -15.05 14.23 3.22
N TRP A 499 -16.02 14.87 2.58
CA TRP A 499 -15.89 15.35 1.19
C TRP A 499 -14.64 16.20 0.95
N ASN A 500 -14.20 16.98 1.94
CA ASN A 500 -12.93 17.72 1.86
C ASN A 500 -11.72 16.78 1.73
N ASN A 501 -11.68 15.68 2.48
CA ASN A 501 -10.61 14.68 2.36
C ASN A 501 -10.65 14.01 1.00
N VAL A 502 -11.85 13.67 0.50
CA VAL A 502 -12.02 13.05 -0.81
C VAL A 502 -11.48 13.98 -1.91
N LEU A 503 -11.90 15.25 -1.92
CA LEU A 503 -11.44 16.23 -2.91
C LEU A 503 -9.93 16.54 -2.81
N LEU A 504 -9.41 16.66 -1.59
CA LEU A 504 -7.98 16.88 -1.36
C LEU A 504 -7.15 15.69 -1.85
N SER A 505 -7.61 14.47 -1.57
CA SER A 505 -7.00 13.23 -2.07
C SER A 505 -7.02 13.19 -3.60
N MET A 506 -8.15 13.51 -4.25
CA MET A 506 -8.22 13.61 -5.72
C MET A 506 -7.20 14.61 -6.28
N TYR A 507 -7.13 15.80 -5.69
CA TYR A 507 -6.22 16.85 -6.12
C TYR A 507 -4.75 16.47 -5.93
N ASP A 508 -4.38 15.98 -4.75
CA ASP A 508 -3.00 15.60 -4.43
C ASP A 508 -2.51 14.48 -5.33
N ARG A 509 -3.38 13.50 -5.64
CA ARG A 509 -3.04 12.38 -6.53
C ARG A 509 -2.91 12.83 -7.99
N ALA A 510 -3.82 13.66 -8.48
CA ALA A 510 -3.71 14.26 -9.81
C ALA A 510 -2.44 15.12 -9.94
N LYS A 511 -2.16 15.97 -8.93
CA LYS A 511 -0.95 16.81 -8.88
C LYS A 511 0.33 15.99 -8.87
N THR A 512 0.38 14.94 -8.04
CA THR A 512 1.53 14.03 -7.96
C THR A 512 1.78 13.37 -9.32
N PHE A 513 0.72 12.91 -9.98
CA PHE A 513 0.82 12.33 -11.32
C PHE A 513 1.38 13.34 -12.34
N VAL A 514 0.85 14.56 -12.40
CA VAL A 514 1.32 15.60 -13.33
C VAL A 514 2.78 15.98 -13.06
N LEU A 515 3.17 16.15 -11.80
CA LEU A 515 4.50 16.65 -11.45
C LEU A 515 5.58 15.57 -11.46
N GLU A 516 5.26 14.33 -11.08
CA GLU A 516 6.23 13.24 -11.02
C GLU A 516 6.27 12.48 -12.33
N ALA A 517 5.13 11.95 -12.80
CA ALA A 517 5.08 11.20 -14.05
C ALA A 517 5.22 12.12 -15.26
N GLY A 518 4.57 13.30 -15.25
CA GLY A 518 4.64 14.23 -16.38
C GLY A 518 6.05 14.66 -16.76
N LYS A 519 6.93 14.92 -15.78
CA LYS A 519 8.34 15.26 -16.05
C LYS A 519 9.09 14.14 -16.75
N VAL A 520 8.88 12.90 -16.32
CA VAL A 520 9.51 11.72 -16.91
C VAL A 520 8.98 11.48 -18.33
N ILE A 521 7.67 11.62 -18.54
CA ILE A 521 7.04 11.42 -19.84
C ILE A 521 7.56 12.45 -20.84
N ILE A 522 7.58 13.73 -20.49
CA ILE A 522 8.13 14.79 -21.37
C ILE A 522 9.60 14.52 -21.69
N ALA A 523 10.41 14.16 -20.69
CA ALA A 523 11.82 13.85 -20.91
C ALA A 523 12.00 12.67 -21.88
N VAL A 524 11.23 11.59 -21.72
CA VAL A 524 11.27 10.43 -22.61
C VAL A 524 10.75 10.79 -24.00
N SER A 525 9.68 11.58 -24.13
CA SER A 525 9.15 12.04 -25.42
C SER A 525 10.16 12.90 -26.17
N VAL A 526 10.86 13.83 -25.49
CA VAL A 526 11.93 14.63 -26.08
C VAL A 526 13.11 13.76 -26.53
N ILE A 527 13.58 12.86 -25.66
CA ILE A 527 14.68 11.94 -25.99
C ILE A 527 14.27 11.06 -27.19
N LEU A 528 13.05 10.53 -27.18
CA LEU A 528 12.57 9.65 -28.23
C LEU A 528 12.38 10.40 -29.56
N TRP A 529 11.88 11.64 -29.52
CA TRP A 529 11.82 12.49 -30.71
C TRP A 529 13.22 12.71 -31.28
N VAL A 530 14.22 13.07 -30.46
CA VAL A 530 15.61 13.21 -30.93
C VAL A 530 16.14 11.91 -31.52
N LEU A 531 15.93 10.78 -30.84
CA LEU A 531 16.38 9.48 -31.33
C LEU A 531 15.66 9.05 -32.62
N SER A 532 14.42 9.49 -32.84
CA SER A 532 13.61 9.18 -34.02
C SER A 532 13.93 10.11 -35.21
N SER A 533 14.25 11.37 -34.93
CA SER A 533 14.53 12.41 -35.93
C SER A 533 15.97 12.41 -36.44
N TYR A 534 16.90 11.70 -35.78
CA TYR A 534 18.31 11.62 -36.18
C TYR A 534 18.78 10.17 -36.33
N GLY A 535 19.67 9.92 -37.30
CA GLY A 535 20.29 8.62 -37.56
C GLY A 535 21.82 8.66 -37.51
N PRO A 536 22.49 7.51 -37.28
CA PRO A 536 23.95 7.45 -37.21
C PRO A 536 24.62 7.58 -38.58
N GLY A 537 25.62 8.47 -38.67
CA GLY A 537 26.42 8.71 -39.88
C GLY A 537 25.60 9.26 -41.06
N ASP A 538 25.97 8.90 -42.29
CA ASP A 538 25.35 9.44 -43.52
C ASP A 538 24.09 8.67 -43.95
N ARG A 539 23.46 7.89 -43.06
CA ARG A 539 22.32 7.02 -43.44
C ARG A 539 21.14 7.82 -43.99
N PHE A 540 20.81 8.96 -43.38
CA PHE A 540 19.68 9.78 -43.82
C PHE A 540 19.95 10.43 -45.18
N GLN A 541 21.18 10.92 -45.41
CA GLN A 541 21.60 11.47 -46.70
C GLN A 541 21.56 10.42 -47.81
N LYS A 542 21.98 9.18 -47.52
CA LYS A 542 21.88 8.05 -48.47
C LYS A 542 20.44 7.70 -48.82
N ILE A 543 19.51 7.79 -47.86
CA ILE A 543 18.08 7.57 -48.10
C ILE A 543 17.52 8.69 -48.98
N GLU A 544 17.82 9.95 -48.68
CA GLU A 544 17.41 11.08 -49.53
C GLU A 544 17.95 10.95 -50.95
N GLN A 545 19.22 10.57 -51.12
CA GLN A 545 19.81 10.32 -52.43
C GLN A 545 19.14 9.15 -53.17
N LYS A 546 18.82 8.04 -52.47
CA LYS A 546 18.12 6.86 -53.03
C LYS A 546 16.76 7.24 -53.63
N TYR A 547 15.99 8.08 -52.93
CA TYR A 547 14.65 8.48 -53.37
C TYR A 547 14.62 9.72 -54.27
N SER A 548 15.73 10.45 -54.38
CA SER A 548 15.91 11.55 -55.35
C SER A 548 16.15 11.05 -56.78
N ALA A 549 16.38 9.74 -56.98
CA ALA A 549 16.61 9.17 -58.30
C ALA A 549 15.33 9.23 -59.20
N PRO A 550 15.46 9.49 -60.52
CA PRO A 550 14.33 9.66 -61.46
C PRO A 550 13.33 8.49 -61.47
N LYS A 551 13.78 7.29 -61.06
CA LYS A 551 12.98 6.07 -60.98
C LYS A 551 11.81 6.17 -59.99
N TYR A 552 11.95 6.99 -58.94
CA TYR A 552 10.94 7.13 -57.87
C TYR A 552 10.14 8.42 -58.00
N THR A 553 10.77 9.52 -58.40
CA THR A 553 10.12 10.83 -58.58
C THR A 553 9.12 10.88 -59.74
N GLY A 554 9.23 9.99 -60.74
CA GLY A 554 8.31 9.94 -61.89
C GLY A 554 7.12 8.97 -61.78
N ASN A 555 7.19 7.96 -60.89
CA ASN A 555 6.23 6.85 -60.85
C ASN A 555 5.36 6.79 -59.57
N VAL A 556 5.70 7.56 -58.54
CA VAL A 556 5.03 7.55 -57.23
C VAL A 556 4.48 8.94 -56.93
N LYS A 557 3.27 9.02 -56.36
CA LYS A 557 2.69 10.31 -55.97
C LYS A 557 3.60 11.01 -54.93
N PRO A 558 3.74 12.34 -54.95
CA PRO A 558 4.61 13.08 -54.02
C PRO A 558 4.36 12.75 -52.53
N ASP A 559 3.09 12.67 -52.13
CA ASP A 559 2.71 12.36 -50.74
C ASP A 559 3.10 10.92 -50.34
N GLU A 560 2.92 9.97 -51.26
CA GLU A 560 3.28 8.57 -51.05
C GLU A 560 4.81 8.39 -51.01
N LEU A 561 5.55 9.16 -51.80
CA LEU A 561 7.00 9.20 -51.77
C LEU A 561 7.54 9.76 -50.44
N ASN A 562 6.95 10.84 -49.93
CA ASN A 562 7.32 11.41 -48.63
C ASN A 562 7.09 10.43 -47.48
N ARG A 563 5.97 9.69 -47.48
CA ARG A 563 5.69 8.63 -46.50
C ARG A 563 6.71 7.50 -46.52
N ILE A 564 7.15 7.10 -47.70
CA ILE A 564 8.18 6.05 -47.84
C ILE A 564 9.52 6.55 -47.28
N ILE A 565 9.90 7.79 -47.60
CA ILE A 565 11.14 8.41 -47.11
C ILE A 565 11.12 8.55 -45.58
N SER A 566 10.03 9.06 -44.99
CA SER A 566 9.91 9.23 -43.54
C SER A 566 9.94 7.90 -42.79
N SER A 567 9.26 6.87 -43.32
CA SER A 567 9.29 5.52 -42.74
C SER A 567 10.70 4.89 -42.76
N GLU A 568 11.44 4.97 -43.88
CA GLU A 568 12.79 4.40 -43.97
C GLU A 568 13.83 5.20 -43.15
N LYS A 569 13.65 6.54 -43.02
CA LYS A 569 14.44 7.37 -42.10
C LYS A 569 14.20 6.95 -40.64
N LEU A 570 12.95 6.73 -40.26
CA LEU A 570 12.60 6.31 -38.89
C LEU A 570 13.19 4.94 -38.55
N GLU A 571 13.17 3.97 -39.47
CA GLU A 571 13.80 2.66 -39.28
C GLU A 571 15.34 2.75 -39.13
N ASN A 572 15.97 3.69 -39.84
CA ASN A 572 17.41 3.93 -39.77
C ASN A 572 17.84 4.96 -38.70
N SER A 573 16.91 5.46 -37.90
CA SER A 573 17.16 6.41 -36.81
C SER A 573 17.87 5.74 -35.63
N TYR A 574 18.38 6.51 -34.66
CA TYR A 574 18.90 5.94 -33.41
C TYR A 574 17.84 5.14 -32.65
N ALA A 575 16.58 5.58 -32.69
CA ALA A 575 15.45 4.85 -32.12
C ALA A 575 15.25 3.50 -32.84
N GLY A 576 15.28 3.50 -34.18
CA GLY A 576 15.18 2.29 -35.00
C GLY A 576 16.30 1.28 -34.70
N VAL A 577 17.54 1.74 -34.55
CA VAL A 577 18.68 0.89 -34.17
C VAL A 577 18.47 0.25 -32.79
N LEU A 578 18.00 1.01 -31.80
CA LEU A 578 17.66 0.48 -30.47
C LEU A 578 16.51 -0.55 -30.55
N GLY A 579 15.50 -0.28 -31.36
CA GLY A 579 14.38 -1.20 -31.61
C GLY A 579 14.85 -2.53 -32.22
N HIS A 580 15.70 -2.48 -33.24
CA HIS A 580 16.27 -3.67 -33.87
C HIS A 580 17.25 -4.44 -32.95
N ALA A 581 17.87 -3.77 -31.98
CA ALA A 581 18.73 -4.45 -31.00
C ALA A 581 17.91 -5.37 -30.07
N ILE A 582 16.69 -4.99 -29.70
CA ILE A 582 15.81 -5.80 -28.86
C ILE A 582 14.90 -6.74 -29.67
N GLU A 583 14.65 -6.44 -30.94
CA GLU A 583 13.77 -7.20 -31.85
C GLU A 583 14.01 -8.72 -31.81
N PRO A 584 15.25 -9.26 -31.86
CA PRO A 584 15.46 -10.72 -31.87
C PRO A 584 14.86 -11.43 -30.65
N ALA A 585 14.86 -10.77 -29.48
CA ALA A 585 14.32 -11.34 -28.26
C ALA A 585 12.78 -11.31 -28.23
N ILE A 586 12.16 -10.30 -28.86
CA ILE A 586 10.70 -10.07 -28.81
C ILE A 586 9.95 -10.55 -30.06
N LYS A 587 10.65 -10.78 -31.18
CA LYS A 587 10.08 -11.30 -32.43
C LYS A 587 9.33 -12.62 -32.27
N PRO A 588 9.74 -13.58 -31.41
CA PRO A 588 8.95 -14.78 -31.12
C PRO A 588 7.57 -14.51 -30.54
N LEU A 589 7.35 -13.33 -29.93
CA LEU A 589 6.07 -12.88 -29.37
C LEU A 589 5.17 -12.21 -30.43
N GLY A 590 5.67 -12.06 -31.67
CA GLY A 590 5.02 -11.32 -32.74
C GLY A 590 5.27 -9.82 -32.72
N PHE A 591 6.19 -9.33 -31.89
CA PHE A 591 6.46 -7.89 -31.75
C PHE A 591 7.52 -7.43 -32.76
N ASP A 592 7.30 -6.26 -33.34
CA ASP A 592 8.27 -5.58 -34.21
C ASP A 592 9.17 -4.62 -33.40
N TRP A 593 10.13 -4.01 -34.09
CA TRP A 593 11.06 -3.06 -33.48
C TRP A 593 10.35 -1.80 -32.93
N LYS A 594 9.24 -1.36 -33.54
CA LYS A 594 8.42 -0.23 -33.05
C LYS A 594 7.79 -0.56 -31.70
N ILE A 595 7.19 -1.74 -31.57
CA ILE A 595 6.72 -2.27 -30.27
C ILE A 595 7.89 -2.39 -29.30
N GLY A 596 9.05 -2.86 -29.74
CA GLY A 596 10.26 -2.96 -28.93
C GLY A 596 10.69 -1.64 -28.27
N ILE A 597 10.71 -0.55 -29.03
CA ILE A 597 11.04 0.79 -28.50
C ILE A 597 10.01 1.18 -27.43
N SER A 598 8.72 1.04 -27.73
CA SER A 598 7.64 1.36 -26.79
C SER A 598 7.65 0.48 -25.54
N LEU A 599 8.10 -0.77 -25.62
CA LEU A 599 8.27 -1.65 -24.45
C LEU A 599 9.36 -1.09 -23.52
N ILE A 600 10.49 -0.65 -24.07
CA ILE A 600 11.61 -0.07 -23.30
C ILE A 600 11.18 1.23 -22.62
N THR A 601 10.59 2.16 -23.38
CA THR A 601 10.15 3.45 -22.81
C THR A 601 9.02 3.28 -21.80
N SER A 602 8.11 2.32 -22.02
CA SER A 602 7.02 2.03 -21.08
C SER A 602 7.46 1.42 -19.75
N PHE A 603 8.74 1.02 -19.61
CA PHE A 603 9.27 0.56 -18.32
C PHE A 603 9.43 1.71 -17.32
N ALA A 604 9.75 2.92 -17.80
CA ALA A 604 9.83 4.11 -16.96
C ALA A 604 8.46 4.44 -16.36
N ALA A 605 7.44 4.55 -17.21
CA ALA A 605 6.03 4.68 -16.84
C ALA A 605 5.15 4.02 -17.91
N ARG A 606 4.08 3.34 -17.52
CA ARG A 606 3.33 2.46 -18.47
C ARG A 606 2.51 3.24 -19.48
N GLU A 607 2.04 4.41 -19.08
CA GLU A 607 1.32 5.37 -19.91
C GLU A 607 2.17 5.89 -21.08
N VAL A 608 3.51 5.85 -20.94
CA VAL A 608 4.47 6.22 -21.99
C VAL A 608 4.34 5.34 -23.23
N PHE A 609 3.78 4.12 -23.12
CA PHE A 609 3.57 3.26 -24.29
C PHE A 609 2.74 3.96 -25.38
N VAL A 610 1.60 4.55 -25.00
CA VAL A 610 0.70 5.20 -25.96
C VAL A 610 1.34 6.47 -26.51
N GLY A 611 2.00 7.26 -25.65
CA GLY A 611 2.75 8.44 -26.08
C GLY A 611 3.91 8.10 -27.03
N THR A 612 4.64 7.02 -26.78
CA THR A 612 5.73 6.56 -27.66
C THR A 612 5.20 6.09 -29.00
N MET A 613 4.10 5.32 -28.99
CA MET A 613 3.43 4.92 -30.23
C MET A 613 2.92 6.13 -31.00
N ALA A 614 2.35 7.11 -30.31
CA ALA A 614 1.91 8.37 -30.91
C ALA A 614 3.08 9.10 -31.59
N THR A 615 4.22 9.27 -30.92
CA THR A 615 5.40 9.93 -31.50
C THR A 615 6.00 9.14 -32.67
N ILE A 616 6.11 7.81 -32.58
CA ILE A 616 6.68 6.99 -33.66
C ILE A 616 5.79 7.05 -34.91
N TYR A 617 4.47 6.92 -34.74
CA TYR A 617 3.52 6.96 -35.87
C TYR A 617 3.16 8.39 -36.31
N SER A 618 3.41 9.43 -35.50
CA SER A 618 3.24 10.83 -35.93
C SER A 618 4.36 11.24 -36.89
N VAL A 619 5.62 10.86 -36.59
CA VAL A 619 6.78 11.10 -37.45
C VAL A 619 6.67 10.39 -38.81
N GLU A 620 5.91 9.29 -38.89
CA GLU A 620 5.66 8.53 -40.12
C GLU A 620 4.48 9.10 -40.96
N GLY A 621 3.63 9.96 -40.38
CA GLY A 621 2.41 10.47 -41.03
C GLY A 621 2.58 11.79 -41.79
N ASP A 622 1.63 12.11 -42.67
CA ASP A 622 1.57 13.42 -43.36
C ASP A 622 1.40 14.56 -42.37
N ALA A 623 2.16 15.64 -42.55
CA ALA A 623 2.02 16.87 -41.77
C ALA A 623 0.64 17.56 -41.97
N ASP A 624 -0.04 17.25 -43.07
CA ASP A 624 -1.31 17.87 -43.48
C ASP A 624 -2.57 17.05 -43.11
N ARG A 625 -2.42 15.83 -42.57
CA ARG A 625 -3.56 15.00 -42.10
C ARG A 625 -3.52 14.81 -40.59
N ILE A 626 -4.52 15.38 -39.92
CA ILE A 626 -4.81 15.18 -38.50
C ILE A 626 -5.50 13.82 -38.32
N ASP A 627 -4.80 12.73 -38.65
CA ASP A 627 -5.28 11.37 -38.39
C ASP A 627 -4.98 11.00 -36.93
N SER A 628 -5.95 10.40 -36.24
CA SER A 628 -5.73 9.88 -34.89
C SER A 628 -4.65 8.80 -34.88
N VAL A 629 -3.92 8.68 -33.77
CA VAL A 629 -2.89 7.63 -33.59
C VAL A 629 -3.48 6.23 -33.81
N GLN A 630 -4.74 6.03 -33.42
CA GLN A 630 -5.44 4.76 -33.59
C GLN A 630 -5.62 4.39 -35.07
N ASP A 631 -5.99 5.35 -35.90
CA ASP A 631 -6.20 5.13 -37.34
C ASP A 631 -4.88 4.81 -38.05
N LYS A 632 -3.79 5.51 -37.69
CA LYS A 632 -2.45 5.23 -38.21
C LYS A 632 -2.00 3.80 -37.86
N MET A 633 -2.17 3.38 -36.61
CA MET A 633 -1.83 2.02 -36.17
C MET A 633 -2.70 0.93 -36.83
N ARG A 634 -3.98 1.20 -37.07
CA ARG A 634 -4.91 0.26 -37.74
C ARG A 634 -4.54 0.03 -39.21
N ASN A 635 -4.04 1.08 -39.86
CA ASN A 635 -3.64 1.06 -41.25
C ASN A 635 -2.18 0.59 -41.45
N ALA A 636 -1.38 0.50 -40.38
CA ALA A 636 -0.01 0.00 -40.45
C ALA A 636 0.04 -1.42 -41.05
N ARG A 637 0.92 -1.62 -42.03
CA ARG A 637 1.16 -2.90 -42.69
C ARG A 637 2.62 -3.29 -42.53
N ASN A 638 2.86 -4.58 -42.30
CA ASN A 638 4.21 -5.11 -42.20
C ASN A 638 4.85 -5.13 -43.62
N PRO A 639 6.01 -4.48 -43.83
CA PRO A 639 6.64 -4.36 -45.14
C PRO A 639 7.00 -5.69 -45.81
N GLN A 640 7.27 -6.73 -45.01
CA GLN A 640 7.71 -8.04 -45.51
C GLN A 640 6.55 -8.97 -45.84
N THR A 641 5.41 -8.83 -45.14
CA THR A 641 4.28 -9.77 -45.26
C THR A 641 3.01 -9.16 -45.86
N GLY A 642 2.93 -7.83 -45.96
CA GLY A 642 1.75 -7.10 -46.43
C GLY A 642 0.53 -7.17 -45.50
N LYS A 643 0.62 -7.92 -44.39
CA LYS A 643 -0.46 -8.08 -43.40
C LYS A 643 -0.48 -6.90 -42.41
N PRO A 644 -1.61 -6.65 -41.71
CA PRO A 644 -1.65 -5.70 -40.61
C PRO A 644 -0.57 -6.00 -39.57
N VAL A 645 0.12 -4.97 -39.07
CA VAL A 645 1.11 -5.14 -37.99
C VAL A 645 0.42 -5.64 -36.73
N PHE A 646 -0.72 -5.05 -36.39
CA PHE A 646 -1.55 -5.45 -35.25
C PHE A 646 -2.60 -6.48 -35.67
N THR A 647 -2.22 -7.76 -35.65
CA THR A 647 -3.17 -8.88 -35.77
C THR A 647 -3.80 -9.23 -34.42
N MET A 648 -4.86 -10.04 -34.41
CA MET A 648 -5.44 -10.62 -33.19
C MET A 648 -4.35 -11.24 -32.29
N ALA A 649 -3.48 -12.07 -32.87
CA ALA A 649 -2.41 -12.73 -32.13
C ALA A 649 -1.44 -11.73 -31.48
N VAL A 650 -1.02 -10.69 -32.22
CA VAL A 650 -0.07 -9.68 -31.71
C VAL A 650 -0.71 -8.84 -30.61
N ALA A 651 -1.95 -8.37 -30.79
CA ALA A 651 -2.63 -7.55 -29.79
C ALA A 651 -2.88 -8.32 -28.49
N PHE A 652 -3.40 -9.56 -28.57
CA PHE A 652 -3.59 -10.38 -27.37
C PHE A 652 -2.26 -10.78 -26.72
N SER A 653 -1.23 -11.12 -27.50
CA SER A 653 0.13 -11.35 -26.99
C SER A 653 0.66 -10.14 -26.21
N LEU A 654 0.50 -8.93 -26.76
CA LEU A 654 0.94 -7.70 -26.11
C LEU A 654 0.11 -7.37 -24.87
N MET A 655 -1.21 -7.58 -24.90
CA MET A 655 -2.06 -7.45 -23.71
C MET A 655 -1.62 -8.39 -22.59
N MET A 656 -1.29 -9.64 -22.91
CA MET A 656 -0.78 -10.63 -21.94
C MET A 656 0.61 -10.28 -21.41
N PHE A 657 1.48 -9.75 -22.26
CA PHE A 657 2.77 -9.21 -21.83
C PHE A 657 2.56 -8.10 -20.79
N TYR A 658 1.71 -7.12 -21.08
CA TYR A 658 1.41 -6.03 -20.15
C TYR A 658 0.68 -6.49 -18.89
N ALA A 659 -0.13 -7.55 -18.94
CA ALA A 659 -0.83 -8.10 -17.78
C ALA A 659 0.13 -8.61 -16.71
N PHE A 660 1.25 -9.23 -17.11
CA PHE A 660 2.19 -9.84 -16.18
C PHE A 660 3.52 -9.12 -16.05
N ALA A 661 3.86 -8.23 -16.98
CA ALA A 661 5.13 -7.51 -16.92
C ALA A 661 5.18 -6.60 -15.68
N MET A 662 6.37 -6.52 -15.07
CA MET A 662 6.62 -5.66 -13.91
C MET A 662 6.16 -4.23 -14.21
N GLN A 663 5.36 -3.61 -13.32
CA GLN A 663 4.61 -2.40 -13.64
C GLN A 663 5.47 -1.21 -14.10
N CYS A 664 6.01 -0.41 -13.20
CA CYS A 664 6.84 0.75 -13.55
C CYS A 664 8.10 0.82 -12.68
N ALA A 665 9.09 1.61 -13.09
CA ALA A 665 10.31 1.85 -12.30
C ALA A 665 9.99 2.30 -10.86
N SER A 666 8.95 3.11 -10.67
CA SER A 666 8.48 3.54 -9.34
C SER A 666 8.02 2.36 -8.48
N THR A 667 7.44 1.32 -9.09
CA THR A 667 7.06 0.10 -8.36
C THR A 667 8.30 -0.62 -7.84
N VAL A 668 9.34 -0.78 -8.68
CA VAL A 668 10.62 -1.39 -8.26
C VAL A 668 11.26 -0.59 -7.11
N ALA A 669 11.26 0.74 -7.22
CA ALA A 669 11.80 1.62 -6.18
C ALA A 669 11.03 1.52 -4.85
N VAL A 670 9.70 1.43 -4.89
CA VAL A 670 8.88 1.29 -3.69
C VAL A 670 9.01 -0.09 -3.07
N VAL A 671 9.12 -1.15 -3.87
CA VAL A 671 9.44 -2.50 -3.35
C VAL A 671 10.79 -2.48 -2.65
N TYR A 672 11.80 -1.83 -3.23
CA TYR A 672 13.09 -1.65 -2.56
C TYR A 672 12.93 -0.87 -1.25
N ARG A 673 12.17 0.22 -1.24
CA ARG A 673 11.93 1.03 -0.03
C ARG A 673 11.23 0.25 1.09
N GLU A 674 10.25 -0.59 0.74
CA GLU A 674 9.49 -1.38 1.73
C GLU A 674 10.26 -2.61 2.20
N THR A 675 11.06 -3.25 1.33
CA THR A 675 11.80 -4.48 1.67
C THR A 675 13.23 -4.20 2.15
N LYS A 676 13.75 -2.99 1.92
CA LYS A 676 15.11 -2.52 2.22
C LYS A 676 16.24 -3.45 1.69
N ASN A 677 15.96 -4.25 0.66
CA ASN A 677 16.92 -5.21 0.10
C ASN A 677 16.67 -5.43 -1.39
N TRP A 678 17.71 -5.35 -2.23
CA TRP A 678 17.62 -5.49 -3.69
C TRP A 678 17.26 -6.89 -4.17
N ARG A 679 17.44 -7.92 -3.32
CA ARG A 679 17.06 -9.30 -3.65
C ARG A 679 15.57 -9.42 -4.02
N TRP A 680 14.70 -8.68 -3.33
CA TRP A 680 13.25 -8.75 -3.53
C TRP A 680 12.78 -8.07 -4.82
N PRO A 681 13.14 -6.79 -5.11
CA PRO A 681 12.86 -6.18 -6.40
C PRO A 681 13.45 -6.94 -7.59
N ALA A 682 14.68 -7.46 -7.47
CA ALA A 682 15.31 -8.22 -8.55
C ALA A 682 14.60 -9.56 -8.81
N ALA A 683 14.26 -10.30 -7.76
CA ALA A 683 13.47 -11.53 -7.88
C ALA A 683 12.09 -11.23 -8.49
N GLN A 684 11.45 -10.14 -8.06
CA GLN A 684 10.15 -9.73 -8.57
C GLN A 684 10.21 -9.39 -10.07
N PHE A 685 11.18 -8.57 -10.45
CA PHE A 685 11.41 -8.20 -11.85
C PHE A 685 11.66 -9.44 -12.72
N LEU A 686 12.50 -10.37 -12.25
CA LEU A 686 12.83 -11.59 -12.99
C LEU A 686 11.60 -12.48 -13.20
N TYR A 687 10.89 -12.86 -12.13
CA TYR A 687 9.77 -13.81 -12.27
C TYR A 687 8.62 -13.19 -13.08
N MET A 688 8.35 -11.89 -12.92
CA MET A 688 7.29 -11.21 -13.68
C MET A 688 7.64 -11.10 -15.17
N THR A 689 8.92 -10.87 -15.49
CA THR A 689 9.38 -10.85 -16.88
C THR A 689 9.27 -12.23 -17.53
N VAL A 690 9.67 -13.29 -16.81
CA VAL A 690 9.51 -14.68 -17.29
C VAL A 690 8.05 -15.03 -17.49
N LEU A 691 7.17 -14.66 -16.55
CA LEU A 691 5.74 -14.90 -16.63
C LEU A 691 5.11 -14.16 -17.82
N ALA A 692 5.47 -12.89 -18.02
CA ALA A 692 5.00 -12.07 -19.14
C ALA A 692 5.45 -12.61 -20.49
N TYR A 693 6.72 -12.95 -20.62
CA TYR A 693 7.27 -13.52 -21.84
C TYR A 693 6.60 -14.85 -22.18
N GLY A 694 6.51 -15.76 -21.21
CA GLY A 694 5.89 -17.08 -21.40
C GLY A 694 4.41 -16.99 -21.78
N ALA A 695 3.65 -16.12 -21.11
CA ALA A 695 2.24 -15.92 -21.41
C ALA A 695 2.02 -15.29 -22.79
N ALA A 696 2.78 -14.27 -23.14
CA ALA A 696 2.72 -13.62 -24.45
C ALA A 696 3.08 -14.62 -25.57
N PHE A 697 4.15 -15.40 -25.40
CA PHE A 697 4.58 -16.41 -26.36
C PHE A 697 3.52 -17.49 -26.59
N LEU A 698 2.92 -17.98 -25.49
CA LEU A 698 1.86 -18.99 -25.56
C LEU A 698 0.63 -18.45 -26.30
N VAL A 699 0.18 -17.24 -25.97
CA VAL A 699 -0.99 -16.64 -26.62
C VAL A 699 -0.72 -16.33 -28.10
N TYR A 700 0.47 -15.81 -28.43
CA TYR A 700 0.83 -15.58 -29.82
C TYR A 700 0.81 -16.88 -30.62
N THR A 701 1.42 -17.95 -30.08
CA THR A 701 1.51 -19.25 -30.77
C THR A 701 0.13 -19.90 -30.96
N LEU A 702 -0.78 -19.75 -30.00
CA LEU A 702 -2.14 -20.30 -30.09
C LEU A 702 -3.05 -19.56 -31.08
N LEU A 703 -2.83 -18.25 -31.27
CA LEU A 703 -3.69 -17.39 -32.10
C LEU A 703 -3.11 -17.11 -33.51
N LYS A 704 -1.88 -17.56 -33.79
CA LYS A 704 -1.14 -17.30 -35.02
C LYS A 704 -1.76 -17.92 -36.27
#